data_AF-A0A4Q4XAU5-F1
#
_entry.id   AF-A0A4Q4XAU5-F1
#
_cell.length_a   1.000
_cell.length_b   1.000
_cell.length_c   1.000
_cell.angle_alpha   90.00
_cell.angle_beta   90.00
_cell.angle_gamma   90.00
#
_symmetry.space_group_name_H-M   'P 1'
#
loop_
_entity.id
_entity.type
_entity.pdbx_description
1 polymer ?
#
loop_
_entity_poly.entity_id
_entity_poly.type
_entity_poly.pdbx_seq_one_letter_code
_entity_poly.pdbx_strand_id
1 'polypeptide(L)'
;MSYGKGHRRKEGGTARIMWEEGGEALRYLGQRIELREFRNAVRAGVREAEDLLDGLFFGGWADARASIETARVVDSMVYEGPGRSFATNGKNEWLRPGYRRVAELARGALWDERAGRWRQDQVTKYVSQLQDFKKAHLVNTHVWAGQPGRGPEIMTVRHYDTQQLLRNVFVFDGQVLLVTDRDKNKAIRGIGRKVARFLPEHVGKMMIAYVVWLLPFERMLAARAGARGASASASLDEWLWKDGRKGRWETAELSKQLASATSRHVGVELTVADYRHVAIELGRKIRGLVVRQLEVDMGVDDGGQAADGEAGGGGGCGYGYEDAATGEARERRKMEYIWDLQVTYSSTIAQQHYALDIRFPGQLQPQMIANYRKISRLWYQYLTVDVSDDIALLPHGKSGKGAAEAAAGTGKVRKRQVAGMAGGGRKDNYDGRFKRKKITAAAGPDGNDDGGDDEKGGRVDIEAGLRKLFGRDAGWRSDEQQDGMAKIMALQGGQVLIVILPTSGGKSIFFMLPPAVERLGTTVVVVPFVALMDDLVERAKAFGVDCIRWQPAARTGRDEPPREARLVVVSADLAGCNEFMAYADGLRARGLLRRIFIDECHTIIMDAGYRERLAALKGLHRFDRPVILLTATLPVRLERWFRQEMVAGNAGVVRAATVKQNIRYRVTTVVAGKTAVEDEVG
;
A
#
# COMPACT_ATOMS: atom_id res chain seq x y z
N MET A 1 -7.48 28.96 0.41
CA MET A 1 -6.06 29.02 0.00
C MET A 1 -5.91 28.76 -1.52
N SER A 2 -6.61 29.51 -2.39
CA SER A 2 -6.49 29.37 -3.86
C SER A 2 -5.68 30.50 -4.53
N TYR A 3 -5.21 31.47 -3.76
CA TYR A 3 -4.51 32.66 -4.28
C TYR A 3 -3.08 32.38 -4.80
N GLY A 4 -2.45 31.26 -4.40
CA GLY A 4 -1.06 30.95 -4.75
C GLY A 4 -0.83 30.27 -6.11
N LYS A 5 -1.89 29.76 -6.77
CA LYS A 5 -1.74 29.03 -8.06
C LYS A 5 -1.69 29.94 -9.28
N GLY A 6 -2.36 31.09 -9.24
CA GLY A 6 -2.37 32.06 -10.34
C GLY A 6 -1.04 32.80 -10.51
N HIS A 7 -0.30 33.01 -9.42
CA HIS A 7 0.97 33.73 -9.45
C HIS A 7 2.11 32.89 -10.05
N ARG A 8 2.12 31.57 -9.79
CA ARG A 8 3.19 30.65 -10.20
C ARG A 8 3.21 30.30 -11.70
N ARG A 9 2.15 30.59 -12.44
CA ARG A 9 2.10 30.40 -13.90
C ARG A 9 2.65 31.60 -14.68
N LYS A 10 2.83 32.76 -14.02
CA LYS A 10 3.35 33.98 -14.66
C LYS A 10 4.86 34.18 -14.52
N GLU A 11 5.51 33.44 -13.63
CA GLU A 11 6.96 33.43 -13.47
C GLU A 11 7.50 32.04 -13.84
N GLY A 12 8.34 31.95 -14.87
CA GLY A 12 8.95 30.68 -15.31
C GLY A 12 9.59 29.95 -14.13
N GLY A 13 9.18 28.70 -13.90
CA GLY A 13 9.66 27.93 -12.75
C GLY A 13 11.17 27.72 -12.77
N THR A 14 11.86 28.13 -11.71
CA THR A 14 13.28 27.86 -11.48
C THR A 14 13.53 26.36 -11.32
N ALA A 15 14.48 25.81 -12.08
CA ALA A 15 14.89 24.41 -11.94
C ALA A 15 15.46 24.18 -10.53
N ARG A 16 14.81 23.30 -9.75
CA ARG A 16 15.20 23.02 -8.35
C ARG A 16 16.50 22.21 -8.24
N ILE A 17 16.80 21.39 -9.24
CA ILE A 17 18.03 20.59 -9.31
C ILE A 17 18.68 20.75 -10.68
N MET A 18 19.99 20.99 -10.70
CA MET A 18 20.80 21.04 -11.92
C MET A 18 22.11 20.29 -11.70
N TRP A 19 22.51 19.44 -12.63
CA TRP A 19 23.81 18.78 -12.59
C TRP A 19 24.90 19.72 -13.12
N GLU A 20 26.07 19.71 -12.50
CA GLU A 20 27.25 20.36 -13.06
C GLU A 20 27.82 19.53 -14.23
N GLU A 21 28.52 20.20 -15.13
CA GLU A 21 29.25 19.55 -16.22
C GLU A 21 30.26 18.54 -15.63
N GLY A 22 30.31 17.33 -16.17
CA GLY A 22 31.09 16.21 -15.60
C GLY A 22 30.31 15.31 -14.64
N GLY A 23 29.20 15.77 -14.04
CA GLY A 23 28.30 14.93 -13.25
C GLY A 23 28.84 14.53 -11.86
N GLU A 24 29.86 15.21 -11.38
CA GLU A 24 30.47 14.99 -10.06
C GLU A 24 29.79 15.80 -8.94
N ALA A 25 28.96 16.78 -9.30
CA ALA A 25 28.20 17.60 -8.38
C ALA A 25 26.82 17.96 -8.94
N LEU A 26 25.86 18.20 -8.05
CA LEU A 26 24.54 18.74 -8.38
C LEU A 26 24.25 19.97 -7.52
N ARG A 27 23.43 20.88 -8.04
CA ARG A 27 22.95 22.06 -7.32
C ARG A 27 21.50 21.84 -6.92
N TYR A 28 21.23 21.79 -5.63
CA TYR A 28 19.87 21.77 -5.08
C TYR A 28 19.53 23.16 -4.53
N LEU A 29 18.51 23.82 -5.09
CA LEU A 29 18.12 25.18 -4.73
C LEU A 29 19.30 26.19 -4.74
N GLY A 30 20.22 26.01 -5.71
CA GLY A 30 21.42 26.84 -5.85
C GLY A 30 22.62 26.39 -5.02
N GLN A 31 22.43 25.58 -3.98
CA GLN A 31 23.50 25.04 -3.15
C GLN A 31 24.16 23.84 -3.81
N ARG A 32 25.49 23.87 -3.93
CA ARG A 32 26.29 22.82 -4.56
C ARG A 32 26.46 21.64 -3.60
N ILE A 33 26.21 20.44 -4.10
CA ILE A 33 26.39 19.16 -3.40
C ILE A 33 27.38 18.35 -4.21
N GLU A 34 28.61 18.24 -3.72
CA GLU A 34 29.64 17.39 -4.32
C GLU A 34 29.37 15.91 -3.98
N LEU A 35 29.37 15.05 -4.99
CA LEU A 35 29.04 13.64 -4.81
C LEU A 35 30.03 12.93 -3.88
N ARG A 36 31.31 13.30 -3.97
CA ARG A 36 32.37 12.77 -3.10
C ARG A 36 32.13 13.14 -1.64
N GLU A 37 31.80 14.39 -1.35
CA GLU A 37 31.49 14.87 0.01
C GLU A 37 30.25 14.17 0.54
N PHE A 38 29.20 14.05 -0.28
CA PHE A 38 28.00 13.31 0.07
C PHE A 38 28.29 11.82 0.41
N ARG A 39 29.09 11.13 -0.41
CA ARG A 39 29.54 9.75 -0.13
C ARG A 39 30.38 9.66 1.15
N ASN A 40 31.25 10.64 1.39
CA ASN A 40 32.04 10.71 2.62
C ASN A 40 31.16 10.93 3.85
N ALA A 41 30.14 11.78 3.74
CA ALA A 41 29.16 12.05 4.79
C ALA A 41 28.40 10.78 5.20
N VAL A 42 27.86 10.04 4.24
CA VAL A 42 27.09 8.82 4.55
C VAL A 42 27.98 7.71 5.13
N ARG A 43 29.26 7.63 4.72
CA ARG A 43 30.25 6.72 5.31
C ARG A 43 30.65 7.15 6.72
N ALA A 44 30.81 8.45 6.96
CA ALA A 44 31.10 9.01 8.28
C ALA A 44 29.97 8.72 9.28
N GLY A 45 28.70 8.85 8.86
CA GLY A 45 27.56 8.51 9.71
C GLY A 45 27.53 7.04 10.14
N VAL A 46 27.99 6.11 9.30
CA VAL A 46 28.14 4.69 9.68
C VAL A 46 29.25 4.52 10.72
N ARG A 47 30.39 5.18 10.54
CA ARG A 47 31.49 5.15 11.53
C ARG A 47 31.06 5.73 12.88
N GLU A 48 30.37 6.87 12.90
CA GLU A 48 29.84 7.46 14.13
C GLU A 48 28.91 6.48 14.87
N ALA A 49 28.05 5.75 14.16
CA ALA A 49 27.20 4.73 14.77
C ALA A 49 27.99 3.51 15.27
N GLU A 50 29.08 3.11 14.62
CA GLU A 50 29.99 2.07 15.11
C GLU A 50 30.70 2.51 16.40
N ASP A 51 31.21 3.74 16.45
CA ASP A 51 31.90 4.28 17.64
C ASP A 51 30.95 4.37 18.84
N LEU A 52 29.70 4.78 18.60
CA LEU A 52 28.64 4.78 19.62
C LEU A 52 28.30 3.37 20.10
N LEU A 53 28.25 2.39 19.19
CA LEU A 53 28.06 0.99 19.57
C LEU A 53 29.24 0.45 20.38
N ASP A 54 30.47 0.78 20.01
CA ASP A 54 31.64 0.38 20.78
C ASP A 54 31.58 0.90 22.23
N GLY A 55 31.17 2.16 22.41
CA GLY A 55 30.88 2.71 23.74
C GLY A 55 29.77 1.97 24.48
N LEU A 56 28.66 1.63 23.82
CA LEU A 56 27.54 0.88 24.41
C LEU A 56 27.90 -0.57 24.76
N PHE A 57 28.88 -1.15 24.07
CA PHE A 57 29.43 -2.48 24.34
C PHE A 57 30.72 -2.44 25.15
N PHE A 58 31.10 -1.29 25.72
CA PHE A 58 32.29 -1.11 26.56
C PHE A 58 33.59 -1.59 25.88
N GLY A 59 33.76 -1.29 24.59
CA GLY A 59 34.90 -1.73 23.76
C GLY A 59 34.72 -3.12 23.13
N GLY A 60 33.61 -3.82 23.42
CA GLY A 60 33.34 -5.17 22.95
C GLY A 60 32.51 -5.25 21.66
N TRP A 61 32.33 -4.14 20.93
CA TRP A 61 31.44 -4.14 19.76
C TRP A 61 32.01 -4.98 18.60
N ALA A 62 33.32 -4.95 18.36
CA ALA A 62 33.94 -5.74 17.31
C ALA A 62 33.64 -7.24 17.45
N ASP A 63 33.79 -7.79 18.65
CA ASP A 63 33.48 -9.19 18.98
C ASP A 63 31.98 -9.47 18.90
N ALA A 64 31.15 -8.55 19.40
CA ALA A 64 29.70 -8.67 19.32
C ALA A 64 29.24 -8.73 17.86
N ARG A 65 29.74 -7.84 17.00
CA ARG A 65 29.45 -7.78 15.56
C ARG A 65 29.94 -9.04 14.83
N ALA A 66 31.13 -9.53 15.16
CA ALA A 66 31.68 -10.76 14.58
C ALA A 66 30.82 -12.00 14.90
N SER A 67 30.21 -12.03 16.09
CA SER A 67 29.31 -13.12 16.49
C SER A 67 27.95 -13.13 15.78
N ILE A 68 27.60 -12.11 14.98
CA ILE A 68 26.34 -12.07 14.24
C ILE A 68 26.52 -12.72 12.86
N GLU A 69 26.19 -14.01 12.77
CA GLU A 69 26.08 -14.71 11.49
C GLU A 69 24.70 -14.45 10.86
N THR A 70 24.55 -13.37 10.09
CA THR A 70 23.24 -12.93 9.57
C THR A 70 22.54 -14.00 8.72
N ALA A 71 23.30 -14.80 7.96
CA ALA A 71 22.81 -15.93 7.17
C ALA A 71 22.13 -17.03 8.00
N ARG A 72 22.49 -17.14 9.29
CA ARG A 72 21.98 -18.16 10.21
C ARG A 72 20.76 -17.70 10.99
N VAL A 73 20.39 -16.41 10.88
CA VAL A 73 19.22 -15.85 11.55
C VAL A 73 17.96 -16.32 10.83
N VAL A 74 17.11 -17.03 11.56
CA VAL A 74 15.82 -17.53 11.06
C VAL A 74 14.73 -16.54 11.42
N ASP A 75 14.01 -16.06 10.41
CA ASP A 75 12.88 -15.16 10.61
C ASP A 75 11.69 -15.55 9.73
N SER A 76 10.51 -15.14 10.17
CA SER A 76 9.25 -15.31 9.46
C SER A 76 8.73 -13.96 9.00
N MET A 77 8.38 -13.85 7.72
CA MET A 77 7.72 -12.64 7.21
C MET A 77 6.21 -12.66 7.45
N VAL A 78 5.63 -13.73 8.00
CA VAL A 78 4.20 -13.82 8.33
C VAL A 78 3.94 -13.40 9.77
N TYR A 79 2.70 -13.03 10.07
CA TYR A 79 2.30 -12.68 11.43
C TYR A 79 2.27 -13.93 12.30
N GLU A 80 3.06 -13.95 13.36
CA GLU A 80 3.22 -15.09 14.25
C GLU A 80 2.55 -14.90 15.61
N GLY A 81 2.01 -13.70 15.87
CA GLY A 81 1.33 -13.34 17.11
C GLY A 81 2.09 -12.33 17.97
N PRO A 82 1.47 -11.83 19.05
CA PRO A 82 2.02 -10.74 19.83
C PRO A 82 3.41 -11.05 20.41
N GLY A 83 4.35 -10.12 20.29
CA GLY A 83 5.73 -10.23 20.78
C GLY A 83 6.66 -11.09 19.92
N ARG A 84 6.19 -11.59 18.76
CA ARG A 84 7.01 -12.42 17.87
C ARG A 84 7.91 -11.60 16.97
N SER A 85 9.17 -11.99 16.88
CA SER A 85 10.20 -11.47 15.97
C SER A 85 11.35 -12.47 15.84
N PHE A 86 12.34 -12.20 14.97
CA PHE A 86 13.58 -12.98 14.95
C PHE A 86 14.29 -12.99 16.30
N ALA A 87 14.14 -11.95 17.14
CA ALA A 87 14.74 -11.91 18.47
C ALA A 87 14.04 -12.83 19.48
N THR A 88 12.79 -13.22 19.24
CA THR A 88 12.02 -14.14 20.10
C THR A 88 11.80 -15.51 19.46
N ASN A 89 12.42 -15.76 18.30
CA ASN A 89 12.43 -17.06 17.65
C ASN A 89 13.48 -17.97 18.31
N GLY A 90 13.05 -19.11 18.85
CA GLY A 90 13.93 -20.07 19.54
C GLY A 90 15.06 -20.63 18.66
N LYS A 91 14.91 -20.63 17.33
CA LYS A 91 15.99 -21.03 16.41
C LYS A 91 17.19 -20.07 16.44
N ASN A 92 17.01 -18.88 17.00
CA ASN A 92 18.04 -17.85 17.13
C ASN A 92 18.61 -17.76 18.57
N GLU A 93 18.41 -18.77 19.42
CA GLU A 93 18.96 -18.81 20.79
C GLU A 93 20.49 -18.68 20.83
N TRP A 94 21.18 -19.08 19.75
CA TRP A 94 22.62 -18.91 19.58
C TRP A 94 23.08 -17.45 19.63
N LEU A 95 22.21 -16.47 19.32
CA LEU A 95 22.49 -15.04 19.49
C LEU A 95 22.45 -14.60 20.96
N ARG A 96 22.00 -15.48 21.88
CA ARG A 96 21.66 -15.18 23.28
C ARG A 96 20.77 -13.92 23.39
N PRO A 97 19.57 -13.88 22.78
CA PRO A 97 18.69 -12.71 22.83
C PRO A 97 18.39 -12.25 24.27
N GLY A 98 18.28 -10.93 24.45
CA GLY A 98 18.00 -10.32 25.74
C GLY A 98 19.14 -9.46 26.29
N TYR A 99 18.97 -9.00 27.53
CA TYR A 99 19.84 -7.98 28.13
C TYR A 99 21.17 -8.53 28.68
N ARG A 100 21.28 -9.85 28.88
CA ARG A 100 22.37 -10.46 29.65
C ARG A 100 23.75 -10.18 29.06
N ARG A 101 23.87 -10.27 27.73
CA ARG A 101 25.14 -10.03 27.03
C ARG A 101 25.71 -8.65 27.33
N VAL A 102 24.87 -7.61 27.23
CA VAL A 102 25.29 -6.23 27.51
C VAL A 102 25.46 -6.02 29.02
N ALA A 103 24.62 -6.65 29.85
CA ALA A 103 24.72 -6.55 31.31
C ALA A 103 26.03 -7.16 31.86
N GLU A 104 26.53 -8.23 31.25
CA GLU A 104 27.83 -8.84 31.58
C GLU A 104 28.98 -7.85 31.35
N LEU A 105 28.98 -7.17 30.19
CA LEU A 105 29.97 -6.13 29.85
C LEU A 105 29.83 -4.88 30.73
N ALA A 106 28.59 -4.50 31.04
CA ALA A 106 28.28 -3.29 31.79
C ALA A 106 28.46 -3.41 33.31
N ARG A 107 28.62 -4.64 33.84
CA ARG A 107 28.56 -4.93 35.28
C ARG A 107 29.46 -4.03 36.10
N GLY A 108 30.76 -3.97 35.79
CA GLY A 108 31.74 -3.17 36.54
C GLY A 108 31.59 -1.66 36.35
N ALA A 109 30.90 -1.22 35.29
CA ALA A 109 30.73 0.19 34.97
C ALA A 109 29.45 0.78 35.58
N LEU A 110 28.32 0.06 35.50
CA LEU A 110 27.00 0.57 35.86
C LEU A 110 26.51 0.13 37.25
N TRP A 111 27.05 -0.97 37.79
CA TRP A 111 26.63 -1.52 39.09
C TRP A 111 27.76 -1.44 40.11
N ASP A 112 27.43 -1.01 41.32
CA ASP A 112 28.34 -1.06 42.48
C ASP A 112 28.03 -2.31 43.30
N GLU A 113 28.87 -3.33 43.17
CA GLU A 113 28.70 -4.59 43.91
C GLU A 113 28.86 -4.42 45.42
N ARG A 114 29.71 -3.49 45.88
CA ARG A 114 29.93 -3.27 47.32
C ARG A 114 28.74 -2.56 47.95
N ALA A 115 28.19 -1.57 47.26
CA ALA A 115 27.06 -0.80 47.75
C ALA A 115 25.69 -1.39 47.37
N GLY A 116 25.66 -2.45 46.55
CA GLY A 116 24.42 -3.11 46.11
C GLY A 116 23.47 -2.17 45.35
N ARG A 117 24.00 -1.20 44.59
CA ARG A 117 23.19 -0.17 43.92
C ARG A 117 23.71 0.21 42.54
N TRP A 118 22.82 0.76 41.72
CA TRP A 118 23.18 1.33 40.41
C TRP A 118 23.94 2.65 40.56
N ARG A 119 24.97 2.83 39.73
CA ARG A 119 25.67 4.11 39.56
C ARG A 119 24.84 5.01 38.65
N GLN A 120 23.93 5.78 39.23
CA GLN A 120 22.89 6.54 38.49
C GLN A 120 23.46 7.50 37.43
N ASP A 121 24.61 8.13 37.71
CA ASP A 121 25.26 9.02 36.74
C ASP A 121 25.76 8.25 35.51
N GLN A 122 26.33 7.06 35.73
CA GLN A 122 26.82 6.19 34.65
C GLN A 122 25.65 5.60 33.85
N VAL A 123 24.57 5.21 34.53
CA VAL A 123 23.34 4.74 33.88
C VAL A 123 22.73 5.85 33.01
N THR A 124 22.68 7.09 33.52
CA THR A 124 22.18 8.24 32.77
C THR A 124 23.05 8.53 31.54
N LYS A 125 24.38 8.48 31.70
CA LYS A 125 25.34 8.64 30.59
C LYS A 125 25.15 7.54 29.53
N TYR A 126 25.00 6.29 29.95
CA TYR A 126 24.76 5.16 29.05
C TYR A 126 23.45 5.34 28.27
N VAL A 127 22.35 5.70 28.94
CA VAL A 127 21.07 5.94 28.27
C VAL A 127 21.19 7.10 27.28
N SER A 128 21.93 8.16 27.61
CA SER A 128 22.20 9.26 26.67
C SER A 128 22.94 8.78 25.43
N GLN A 129 24.03 8.02 25.59
CA GLN A 129 24.77 7.43 24.48
C GLN A 129 23.88 6.52 23.61
N LEU A 130 22.97 5.77 24.23
CA LEU A 130 22.01 4.95 23.51
C LEU A 130 21.05 5.82 22.68
N GLN A 131 20.61 6.96 23.20
CA GLN A 131 19.79 7.90 22.41
C GLN A 131 20.57 8.48 21.23
N ASP A 132 21.85 8.78 21.41
CA ASP A 132 22.70 9.29 20.32
C ASP A 132 22.95 8.20 19.25
N PHE A 133 23.17 6.95 19.67
CA PHE A 133 23.19 5.81 18.74
C PHE A 133 21.89 5.69 17.96
N LYS A 134 20.72 5.77 18.63
CA LYS A 134 19.42 5.69 17.95
C LYS A 134 19.26 6.79 16.90
N LYS A 135 19.71 8.03 17.16
CA LYS A 135 19.67 9.14 16.19
C LYS A 135 20.56 8.87 14.99
N ALA A 136 21.81 8.47 15.22
CA ALA A 136 22.75 8.15 14.15
C ALA A 136 22.28 6.95 13.32
N HIS A 137 21.84 5.88 13.99
CA HIS A 137 21.34 4.67 13.35
C HIS A 137 20.04 4.91 12.58
N LEU A 138 19.17 5.80 13.05
CA LEU A 138 17.97 6.21 12.33
C LEU A 138 18.32 6.89 10.98
N VAL A 139 19.29 7.81 10.97
CA VAL A 139 19.79 8.43 9.73
C VAL A 139 20.39 7.38 8.82
N ASN A 140 21.26 6.51 9.34
CA ASN A 140 21.88 5.44 8.57
C ASN A 140 20.84 4.50 7.97
N THR A 141 19.82 4.13 8.73
CA THR A 141 18.71 3.29 8.25
C THR A 141 17.94 3.99 7.14
N HIS A 142 17.71 5.30 7.23
CA HIS A 142 16.99 6.05 6.20
C HIS A 142 17.79 6.21 4.90
N VAL A 143 19.08 6.47 5.01
CA VAL A 143 19.97 6.75 3.86
C VAL A 143 20.43 5.46 3.18
N TRP A 144 20.82 4.44 3.95
CA TRP A 144 21.43 3.23 3.43
C TRP A 144 20.43 2.16 3.02
N ALA A 145 19.15 2.21 3.40
CA ALA A 145 18.22 1.13 3.07
C ALA A 145 17.82 1.06 1.57
N GLY A 146 18.23 2.04 0.77
CA GLY A 146 17.84 2.21 -0.63
C GLY A 146 17.31 3.63 -0.86
N GLN A 147 16.42 3.78 -1.84
CA GLN A 147 15.76 5.06 -2.07
C GLN A 147 14.90 5.48 -0.87
N PRO A 148 14.96 6.75 -0.42
CA PRO A 148 14.37 7.17 0.83
C PRO A 148 12.84 7.06 0.84
N GLY A 149 12.32 6.49 1.94
CA GLY A 149 10.89 6.54 2.26
C GLY A 149 10.42 7.92 2.69
N ARG A 150 9.11 8.07 2.92
CA ARG A 150 8.59 9.28 3.59
C ARG A 150 8.94 9.24 5.07
N GLY A 151 9.10 10.40 5.70
CA GLY A 151 9.38 10.52 7.15
C GLY A 151 8.50 9.61 8.03
N PRO A 152 7.16 9.63 7.88
CA PRO A 152 6.29 8.74 8.66
C PRO A 152 6.54 7.24 8.46
N GLU A 153 7.01 6.80 7.28
CA GLU A 153 7.26 5.38 7.00
C GLU A 153 8.40 4.82 7.87
N ILE A 154 9.46 5.61 8.08
CA ILE A 154 10.61 5.19 8.88
C ILE A 154 10.39 5.46 10.38
N MET A 155 9.63 6.49 10.75
CA MET A 155 9.29 6.77 12.16
C MET A 155 8.38 5.71 12.79
N THR A 156 7.63 4.97 11.98
CA THR A 156 6.63 4.00 12.44
C THR A 156 7.07 2.53 12.33
N VAL A 157 8.39 2.30 12.35
CA VAL A 157 8.96 0.95 12.27
C VAL A 157 8.86 0.24 13.63
N ARG A 158 8.25 -0.95 13.61
CA ARG A 158 8.13 -1.87 14.74
C ARG A 158 9.06 -3.07 14.62
N HIS A 159 9.57 -3.53 15.76
CA HIS A 159 10.52 -4.66 15.82
C HIS A 159 9.91 -6.01 16.20
N TYR A 160 8.67 -6.03 16.69
CA TYR A 160 7.91 -7.26 16.92
C TYR A 160 6.43 -7.09 16.53
N ASP A 161 5.77 -8.23 16.36
CA ASP A 161 4.36 -8.33 16.02
C ASP A 161 3.50 -7.84 17.20
N THR A 162 2.66 -6.84 16.96
CA THR A 162 1.76 -6.31 17.99
C THR A 162 0.53 -7.20 18.11
N GLN A 163 -0.47 -6.82 18.92
CA GLN A 163 -1.71 -7.59 18.99
C GLN A 163 -2.47 -7.70 17.66
N GLN A 164 -2.27 -6.74 16.76
CA GLN A 164 -3.07 -6.57 15.55
C GLN A 164 -2.24 -6.40 14.28
N LEU A 165 -0.95 -6.05 14.42
CA LEU A 165 -0.12 -5.67 13.30
C LEU A 165 1.16 -6.49 13.25
N LEU A 166 1.52 -6.91 12.04
CA LEU A 166 2.82 -7.44 11.72
C LEU A 166 3.92 -6.38 11.94
N ARG A 167 5.09 -6.83 12.41
CA ARG A 167 6.30 -6.00 12.54
C ARG A 167 6.79 -5.44 11.20
N ASN A 168 7.79 -4.55 11.27
CA ASN A 168 8.40 -3.91 10.10
C ASN A 168 9.84 -4.34 9.85
N VAL A 169 10.53 -4.89 10.86
CA VAL A 169 11.92 -5.36 10.76
C VAL A 169 11.93 -6.87 10.63
N PHE A 170 12.62 -7.36 9.60
CA PHE A 170 12.78 -8.79 9.31
C PHE A 170 14.23 -9.13 8.98
N VAL A 171 14.59 -10.41 9.07
CA VAL A 171 15.80 -10.94 8.44
C VAL A 171 15.41 -11.92 7.35
N PHE A 172 15.69 -11.57 6.10
CA PHE A 172 15.35 -12.39 4.93
C PHE A 172 16.62 -12.75 4.16
N ASP A 173 16.90 -14.05 4.08
CA ASP A 173 18.04 -14.62 3.33
C ASP A 173 19.35 -13.87 3.63
N GLY A 174 19.74 -13.90 4.91
CA GLY A 174 20.97 -13.32 5.43
C GLY A 174 21.03 -11.80 5.53
N GLN A 175 19.94 -11.09 5.22
CA GLN A 175 19.94 -9.64 5.13
C GLN A 175 18.77 -9.02 5.88
N VAL A 176 19.03 -7.93 6.62
CA VAL A 176 17.95 -7.20 7.32
C VAL A 176 17.09 -6.48 6.30
N LEU A 177 15.77 -6.63 6.45
CA LEU A 177 14.74 -6.14 5.57
C LEU A 177 13.75 -5.28 6.36
N LEU A 178 13.51 -4.06 5.90
CA LEU A 178 12.49 -3.16 6.41
C LEU A 178 11.30 -3.15 5.46
N VAL A 179 10.12 -3.49 5.98
CA VAL A 179 8.87 -3.44 5.23
C VAL A 179 7.99 -2.34 5.80
N THR A 180 7.77 -1.29 5.02
CA THR A 180 6.93 -0.15 5.41
C THR A 180 5.73 -0.02 4.48
N ASP A 181 4.59 0.44 5.01
CA ASP A 181 3.44 0.79 4.19
C ASP A 181 3.49 2.25 3.73
N ARG A 182 3.28 2.47 2.42
CA ARG A 182 2.99 3.78 1.87
C ARG A 182 1.47 4.04 1.94
N ASP A 183 1.02 5.23 2.37
CA ASP A 183 0.56 6.32 1.46
C ASP A 183 -0.28 7.44 2.12
N LYS A 184 -0.07 8.68 1.65
CA LYS A 184 -0.96 9.84 1.87
C LYS A 184 -2.37 9.60 1.31
N ASN A 185 -2.51 8.64 0.41
CA ASN A 185 -3.74 8.20 -0.24
C ASN A 185 -4.19 6.79 0.18
N LYS A 186 -3.72 6.29 1.34
CA LYS A 186 -4.25 5.04 1.94
C LYS A 186 -5.76 5.15 2.18
N ALA A 187 -6.23 6.37 2.46
CA ALA A 187 -7.63 6.78 2.51
C ALA A 187 -8.34 6.91 1.15
N ILE A 188 -7.71 6.49 0.03
CA ILE A 188 -8.32 6.54 -1.32
C ILE A 188 -8.30 5.17 -1.99
N ARG A 189 -7.36 4.27 -1.69
CA ARG A 189 -7.19 3.02 -2.48
C ARG A 189 -7.33 1.72 -1.69
N GLY A 190 -7.43 1.78 -0.36
CA GLY A 190 -7.68 0.60 0.51
C GLY A 190 -6.56 -0.47 0.52
N ILE A 191 -5.56 -0.35 -0.34
CA ILE A 191 -4.41 -1.24 -0.45
C ILE A 191 -3.17 -0.36 -0.26
N GLY A 192 -2.51 -0.48 0.90
CA GLY A 192 -1.23 0.16 1.14
C GLY A 192 -0.16 -0.54 0.31
N ARG A 193 0.63 0.23 -0.46
CA ARG A 193 1.76 -0.34 -1.19
C ARG A 193 2.88 -0.63 -0.18
N LYS A 194 3.18 -1.91 0.02
CA LYS A 194 4.34 -2.35 0.81
C LYS A 194 5.62 -2.05 0.03
N VAL A 195 6.57 -1.41 0.68
CA VAL A 195 7.92 -1.17 0.14
C VAL A 195 8.91 -1.89 1.03
N ALA A 196 9.69 -2.76 0.41
CA ALA A 196 10.78 -3.48 1.04
C ALA A 196 12.10 -2.72 0.79
N ARG A 197 12.87 -2.53 1.86
CA ARG A 197 14.19 -1.90 1.84
C ARG A 197 15.17 -2.79 2.59
N PHE A 198 16.18 -3.27 1.88
CA PHE A 198 17.21 -4.08 2.52
C PHE A 198 18.23 -3.16 3.19
N LEU A 199 18.91 -3.60 4.23
CA LEU A 199 20.07 -2.90 4.78
C LEU A 199 21.38 -3.55 4.30
N PRO A 200 22.44 -2.78 4.06
CA PRO A 200 23.79 -3.32 3.93
C PRO A 200 24.16 -4.13 5.18
N GLU A 201 25.00 -5.15 5.03
CA GLU A 201 25.34 -6.08 6.12
C GLU A 201 25.79 -5.36 7.40
N HIS A 202 26.66 -4.35 7.29
CA HIS A 202 27.17 -3.59 8.43
C HIS A 202 26.04 -2.91 9.22
N VAL A 203 25.18 -2.16 8.53
CA VAL A 203 24.02 -1.48 9.13
C VAL A 203 22.97 -2.50 9.60
N GLY A 204 22.84 -3.63 8.91
CA GLY A 204 21.98 -4.74 9.31
C GLY A 204 22.42 -5.39 10.62
N LYS A 205 23.73 -5.61 10.81
CA LYS A 205 24.29 -6.12 12.08
C LYS A 205 24.05 -5.16 13.23
N MET A 206 24.18 -3.85 13.01
CA MET A 206 23.79 -2.83 13.99
C MET A 206 22.31 -2.95 14.36
N MET A 207 21.42 -3.11 13.38
CA MET A 207 19.98 -3.26 13.61
C MET A 207 19.66 -4.55 14.39
N ILE A 208 20.34 -5.66 14.08
CA ILE A 208 20.21 -6.91 14.84
C ILE A 208 20.67 -6.71 16.28
N ALA A 209 21.85 -6.14 16.51
CA ALA A 209 22.34 -5.84 17.86
C ALA A 209 21.40 -4.91 18.63
N TYR A 210 20.82 -3.92 17.94
CA TYR A 210 19.86 -3.00 18.51
C TYR A 210 18.60 -3.71 19.00
N VAL A 211 17.99 -4.54 18.15
CA VAL A 211 16.75 -5.27 18.48
C VAL A 211 16.99 -6.39 19.50
N VAL A 212 18.09 -7.14 19.36
CA VAL A 212 18.34 -8.38 20.12
C VAL A 212 18.94 -8.10 21.50
N TRP A 213 19.78 -7.07 21.64
CA TRP A 213 20.54 -6.83 22.87
C TRP A 213 20.25 -5.48 23.53
N LEU A 214 20.29 -4.39 22.77
CA LEU A 214 20.19 -3.04 23.32
C LEU A 214 18.76 -2.66 23.75
N LEU A 215 17.73 -3.00 22.96
CA LEU A 215 16.33 -2.78 23.35
C LEU A 215 15.97 -3.54 24.64
N PRO A 216 16.27 -4.84 24.79
CA PRO A 216 16.09 -5.53 26.07
C PRO A 216 16.90 -4.93 27.22
N PHE A 217 18.13 -4.48 26.97
CA PHE A 217 18.96 -3.85 27.99
C PHE A 217 18.40 -2.49 28.44
N GLU A 218 17.93 -1.66 27.52
CA GLU A 218 17.22 -0.41 27.81
C GLU A 218 16.00 -0.66 28.71
N ARG A 219 15.18 -1.67 28.39
CA ARG A 219 14.03 -2.06 29.22
C ARG A 219 14.45 -2.50 30.62
N MET A 220 15.53 -3.28 30.72
CA MET A 220 16.05 -3.73 32.01
C MET A 220 16.53 -2.56 32.86
N LEU A 221 17.26 -1.60 32.28
CA LEU A 221 17.68 -0.38 32.98
C LEU A 221 16.48 0.47 33.42
N ALA A 222 15.45 0.60 32.58
CA ALA A 222 14.22 1.29 32.96
C ALA A 222 13.54 0.62 34.16
N ALA A 223 13.41 -0.72 34.14
CA ALA A 223 12.71 -1.48 35.16
C ALA A 223 13.50 -1.61 36.48
N ARG A 224 14.83 -1.73 36.43
CA ARG A 224 15.66 -2.04 37.61
C ARG A 224 16.48 -0.88 38.13
N ALA A 225 16.84 0.09 37.29
CA ALA A 225 17.65 1.24 37.67
C ALA A 225 16.84 2.55 37.75
N GLY A 226 15.56 2.55 37.34
CA GLY A 226 14.74 3.77 37.27
C GLY A 226 15.30 4.79 36.28
N ALA A 227 16.01 4.32 35.24
CA ALA A 227 16.78 5.17 34.34
C ALA A 227 15.88 6.15 33.56
N ARG A 228 15.96 7.45 33.87
CA ARG A 228 15.19 8.49 33.17
C ARG A 228 15.59 8.55 31.69
N GLY A 229 14.65 8.31 30.77
CA GLY A 229 14.91 8.31 29.31
C GLY A 229 14.93 6.93 28.68
N ALA A 230 15.09 5.88 29.49
CA ALA A 230 14.76 4.52 29.08
C ALA A 230 13.26 4.30 29.27
N SER A 231 12.58 3.66 28.31
CA SER A 231 11.14 3.42 28.40
C SER A 231 10.85 2.03 28.95
N ALA A 232 10.12 1.97 30.07
CA ALA A 232 9.46 0.76 30.55
C ALA A 232 8.01 0.64 30.06
N SER A 233 7.51 1.63 29.31
CA SER A 233 6.11 1.67 28.89
C SER A 233 5.83 0.64 27.79
N ALA A 234 4.83 -0.21 28.02
CA ALA A 234 4.33 -1.15 27.02
C ALA A 234 3.88 -0.46 25.72
N SER A 235 3.34 0.78 25.81
CA SER A 235 2.88 1.54 24.64
C SER A 235 4.00 2.04 23.73
N LEU A 236 5.21 2.17 24.27
CA LEU A 236 6.38 2.61 23.52
C LEU A 236 7.27 1.45 23.08
N ASP A 237 7.11 0.28 23.69
CA ASP A 237 8.00 -0.85 23.52
C ASP A 237 8.06 -1.36 22.06
N GLU A 238 6.94 -1.34 21.33
CA GLU A 238 6.87 -1.82 19.95
C GLU A 238 7.71 -1.01 18.95
N TRP A 239 7.99 0.26 19.24
CA TRP A 239 8.67 1.18 18.31
C TRP A 239 10.18 1.11 18.45
N LEU A 240 10.89 1.20 17.31
CA LEU A 240 12.35 1.39 17.32
C LEU A 240 12.73 2.79 17.83
N TRP A 241 12.20 3.83 17.19
CA TRP A 241 12.67 5.20 17.37
C TRP A 241 11.87 5.93 18.44
N LYS A 242 12.43 5.96 19.66
CA LYS A 242 11.75 6.47 20.85
C LYS A 242 12.71 6.95 21.92
N ASP A 243 12.20 7.86 22.74
CA ASP A 243 12.79 8.33 23.99
C ASP A 243 11.76 8.12 25.11
N GLY A 244 12.18 7.53 26.24
CA GLY A 244 11.29 7.28 27.38
C GLY A 244 10.67 8.55 28.00
N ARG A 245 11.24 9.74 27.76
CA ARG A 245 10.72 11.04 28.22
C ARG A 245 9.80 11.69 27.19
N LYS A 246 10.17 11.62 25.90
CA LYS A 246 9.49 12.33 24.80
C LYS A 246 8.50 11.48 24.01
N GLY A 247 8.49 10.17 24.23
CA GLY A 247 7.69 9.22 23.47
C GLY A 247 8.33 8.81 22.13
N ARG A 248 7.48 8.40 21.19
CA ARG A 248 7.92 8.03 19.83
C ARG A 248 8.41 9.28 19.10
N TRP A 249 9.53 9.18 18.39
CA TRP A 249 10.01 10.27 17.57
C TRP A 249 9.14 10.51 16.33
N GLU A 250 9.11 11.76 15.88
CA GLU A 250 8.41 12.18 14.67
C GLU A 250 9.39 12.59 13.57
N THR A 251 8.86 12.87 12.38
CA THR A 251 9.67 13.22 11.20
C THR A 251 10.58 14.42 11.44
N ALA A 252 10.19 15.35 12.32
CA ALA A 252 11.01 16.49 12.71
C ALA A 252 12.37 16.08 13.29
N GLU A 253 12.42 15.00 14.08
CA GLU A 253 13.69 14.52 14.64
C GLU A 253 14.61 14.00 13.53
N LEU A 254 14.10 13.15 12.61
CA LEU A 254 14.89 12.70 11.48
C LEU A 254 15.36 13.86 10.59
N SER A 255 14.50 14.83 10.29
CA SER A 255 14.88 16.02 9.51
C SER A 255 16.00 16.79 10.19
N LYS A 256 15.94 16.96 11.52
CA LYS A 256 16.99 17.63 12.29
C LYS A 256 18.31 16.86 12.23
N GLN A 257 18.28 15.55 12.45
CA GLN A 257 19.50 14.73 12.44
C GLN A 257 20.13 14.67 11.05
N LEU A 258 19.30 14.56 10.00
CA LEU A 258 19.77 14.55 8.62
C LEU A 258 20.39 15.89 8.23
N ALA A 259 19.72 17.00 8.53
CA ALA A 259 20.25 18.35 8.26
C ALA A 259 21.56 18.60 9.00
N SER A 260 21.67 18.17 10.26
CA SER A 260 22.92 18.28 11.03
C SER A 260 24.05 17.47 10.41
N ALA A 261 23.79 16.22 10.00
CA ALA A 261 24.79 15.36 9.39
C ALA A 261 25.26 15.90 8.03
N THR A 262 24.35 16.36 7.17
CA THR A 262 24.71 16.90 5.86
C THR A 262 25.38 18.28 5.98
N SER A 263 25.01 19.10 6.96
CA SER A 263 25.68 20.39 7.23
C SER A 263 27.17 20.18 7.55
N ARG A 264 27.46 19.26 8.48
CA ARG A 264 28.84 18.98 8.93
C ARG A 264 29.75 18.43 7.83
N HIS A 265 29.22 17.63 6.92
CA HIS A 265 30.05 16.85 5.98
C HIS A 265 29.90 17.26 4.51
N VAL A 266 28.81 17.90 4.14
CA VAL A 266 28.48 18.32 2.76
C VAL A 266 28.35 19.85 2.67
N GLY A 267 28.31 20.56 3.80
CA GLY A 267 28.14 22.02 3.84
C GLY A 267 26.71 22.48 3.51
N VAL A 268 25.74 21.56 3.48
CA VAL A 268 24.34 21.83 3.12
C VAL A 268 23.40 21.18 4.12
N GLU A 269 22.37 21.91 4.55
CA GLU A 269 21.32 21.38 5.42
C GLU A 269 20.21 20.72 4.60
N LEU A 270 20.18 19.38 4.57
CA LEU A 270 19.13 18.63 3.89
C LEU A 270 18.13 18.07 4.90
N THR A 271 16.89 18.57 4.87
CA THR A 271 15.79 17.93 5.58
C THR A 271 15.39 16.61 4.89
N VAL A 272 14.49 15.82 5.49
CA VAL A 272 13.95 14.61 4.85
C VAL A 272 13.35 14.88 3.47
N ALA A 273 12.71 16.05 3.28
CA ALA A 273 12.12 16.41 2.00
C ALA A 273 13.19 16.75 0.95
N ASP A 274 14.24 17.46 1.36
CA ASP A 274 15.34 17.87 0.49
C ASP A 274 16.19 16.67 0.07
N TYR A 275 16.58 15.85 1.06
CA TYR A 275 17.32 14.62 0.84
C TYR A 275 16.58 13.69 -0.13
N ARG A 276 15.26 13.60 -0.04
CA ARG A 276 14.48 12.81 -0.99
C ARG A 276 14.64 13.31 -2.42
N HIS A 277 14.58 14.61 -2.67
CA HIS A 277 14.79 15.14 -4.02
C HIS A 277 16.21 14.84 -4.53
N VAL A 278 17.21 15.06 -3.67
CA VAL A 278 18.62 14.79 -3.98
C VAL A 278 18.83 13.30 -4.29
N ALA A 279 18.37 12.40 -3.43
CA ALA A 279 18.54 10.95 -3.58
C ALA A 279 17.87 10.38 -4.83
N ILE A 280 16.72 10.96 -5.24
CA ILE A 280 16.04 10.58 -6.49
C ILE A 280 16.91 10.92 -7.69
N GLU A 281 17.49 12.13 -7.73
CA GLU A 281 18.36 12.54 -8.83
C GLU A 281 19.68 11.75 -8.85
N LEU A 282 20.27 11.47 -7.68
CA LEU A 282 21.41 10.57 -7.57
C LEU A 282 21.08 9.17 -8.10
N GLY A 283 19.89 8.65 -7.79
CA GLY A 283 19.42 7.34 -8.26
C GLY A 283 19.34 7.22 -9.78
N ARG A 284 19.03 8.33 -10.48
CA ARG A 284 18.98 8.36 -11.95
C ARG A 284 20.35 8.17 -12.63
N LYS A 285 21.47 8.35 -11.91
CA LYS A 285 22.82 8.18 -12.45
C LYS A 285 23.34 6.74 -12.41
N ILE A 286 22.65 5.81 -11.74
CA ILE A 286 23.13 4.45 -11.53
C ILE A 286 22.69 3.54 -12.71
N ARG A 287 23.63 3.06 -13.55
CA ARG A 287 23.31 2.05 -14.59
C ARG A 287 22.79 0.77 -13.94
N GLY A 288 21.82 0.12 -14.56
CA GLY A 288 21.21 -1.11 -14.03
C GLY A 288 20.06 -0.88 -13.04
N LEU A 289 19.96 0.30 -12.42
CA LEU A 289 18.67 0.81 -11.93
C LEU A 289 17.80 1.18 -13.15
N VAL A 290 18.42 1.75 -14.20
CA VAL A 290 17.81 2.07 -15.51
C VAL A 290 17.68 0.87 -16.46
N VAL A 291 16.76 -0.08 -16.25
CA VAL A 291 16.45 -1.12 -17.28
C VAL A 291 15.02 -1.72 -17.18
N ARG A 292 14.10 -1.36 -18.08
CA ARG A 292 13.36 -2.26 -19.02
C ARG A 292 12.36 -1.44 -19.86
N GLN A 293 12.59 -1.43 -21.17
CA GLN A 293 11.64 -1.00 -22.20
C GLN A 293 10.61 -2.13 -22.36
N LEU A 294 9.37 -1.93 -21.89
CA LEU A 294 8.25 -2.79 -22.28
C LEU A 294 7.64 -2.12 -23.52
N GLU A 295 7.96 -2.63 -24.70
CA GLU A 295 7.19 -2.33 -25.91
C GLU A 295 5.82 -2.98 -25.74
N VAL A 296 4.79 -2.16 -25.57
CA VAL A 296 3.39 -2.60 -25.66
C VAL A 296 2.83 -1.88 -26.87
N ASP A 297 2.51 -2.64 -27.92
CA ASP A 297 1.74 -2.17 -29.06
C ASP A 297 0.44 -1.56 -28.54
N MET A 298 0.26 -0.26 -28.74
CA MET A 298 -1.02 0.39 -28.47
C MET A 298 -1.96 0.04 -29.61
N GLY A 299 -2.69 -1.06 -29.46
CA GLY A 299 -3.96 -1.22 -30.15
C GLY A 299 -4.85 -0.05 -29.77
N VAL A 300 -5.15 0.80 -30.75
CA VAL A 300 -6.03 1.96 -30.68
C VAL A 300 -7.32 1.55 -29.95
N ASP A 301 -7.55 2.11 -28.76
CA ASP A 301 -8.89 2.20 -28.20
C ASP A 301 -9.12 3.63 -27.72
N ASP A 302 -10.23 4.16 -28.23
CA ASP A 302 -10.51 5.57 -28.41
C ASP A 302 -11.29 6.12 -27.21
N GLY A 303 -10.89 7.29 -26.70
CA GLY A 303 -11.73 8.11 -25.84
C GLY A 303 -11.64 7.88 -24.32
N GLY A 304 -10.51 8.23 -23.71
CA GLY A 304 -10.40 8.49 -22.27
C GLY A 304 -9.69 9.81 -21.99
N GLN A 305 -10.46 10.90 -21.76
CA GLN A 305 -9.91 12.21 -21.41
C GLN A 305 -9.12 12.14 -20.10
N ALA A 306 -7.81 12.32 -20.22
CA ALA A 306 -6.88 12.46 -19.11
C ALA A 306 -7.13 13.79 -18.37
N ALA A 307 -7.36 13.70 -17.06
CA ALA A 307 -7.27 14.82 -16.15
C ALA A 307 -5.85 14.86 -15.55
N ASP A 308 -4.93 15.52 -16.26
CA ASP A 308 -3.63 15.95 -15.72
C ASP A 308 -3.82 17.27 -14.96
N GLY A 309 -3.18 17.58 -13.82
CA GLY A 309 -2.16 16.91 -13.04
C GLY A 309 -1.61 17.88 -11.97
N GLU A 310 -0.80 17.38 -11.04
CA GLU A 310 0.30 18.15 -10.44
C GLU A 310 1.53 17.24 -10.40
N ALA A 311 2.38 17.39 -11.42
CA ALA A 311 3.71 16.80 -11.48
C ALA A 311 4.73 17.87 -11.08
N GLY A 312 5.66 17.49 -10.20
CA GLY A 312 6.96 18.14 -10.13
C GLY A 312 7.88 17.54 -11.19
N GLY A 313 8.17 18.32 -12.24
CA GLY A 313 9.39 18.29 -13.05
C GLY A 313 9.96 16.92 -13.48
N GLY A 314 9.44 16.39 -14.57
CA GLY A 314 10.10 15.42 -15.44
C GLY A 314 9.44 15.53 -16.82
N GLY A 315 10.12 16.20 -17.75
CA GLY A 315 9.57 16.52 -19.08
C GLY A 315 9.18 15.27 -19.86
N GLY A 316 7.98 15.31 -20.43
CA GLY A 316 7.41 14.25 -21.25
C GLY A 316 5.92 14.48 -21.51
N CYS A 317 5.55 15.68 -21.98
CA CYS A 317 4.18 16.04 -22.35
C CYS A 317 3.64 15.06 -23.39
N GLY A 318 2.61 14.30 -23.05
CA GLY A 318 1.74 13.63 -24.01
C GLY A 318 0.81 14.64 -24.67
N TYR A 319 1.34 15.37 -25.64
CA TYR A 319 0.56 15.92 -26.75
C TYR A 319 1.21 15.37 -28.02
N GLY A 320 0.42 14.72 -28.87
CA GLY A 320 0.85 14.46 -30.24
C GLY A 320 1.20 15.81 -30.87
N TYR A 321 2.46 15.98 -31.25
CA TYR A 321 2.81 17.00 -32.22
C TYR A 321 2.59 16.34 -33.58
N GLU A 322 1.61 16.84 -34.32
CA GLU A 322 1.61 16.65 -35.78
C GLU A 322 2.84 17.39 -36.31
N ASP A 323 3.67 16.68 -37.10
CA ASP A 323 4.69 17.34 -37.89
C ASP A 323 3.96 18.20 -38.93
N ALA A 324 4.06 19.52 -38.79
CA ALA A 324 3.35 20.52 -39.60
C ALA A 324 3.71 20.47 -41.10
N ALA A 325 4.57 19.55 -41.52
CA ALA A 325 4.91 19.30 -42.92
C ALA A 325 4.35 17.99 -43.50
N THR A 326 3.99 16.97 -42.70
CA THR A 326 3.72 15.61 -43.26
C THR A 326 2.51 14.86 -42.67
N GLY A 327 1.96 15.27 -41.52
CA GLY A 327 0.69 14.71 -41.02
C GLY A 327 0.71 13.22 -40.57
N GLU A 328 1.87 12.56 -40.46
CA GLU A 328 1.94 11.19 -39.96
C GLU A 328 2.13 11.13 -38.43
N ALA A 329 1.28 10.35 -37.76
CA ALA A 329 1.37 10.08 -36.33
C ALA A 329 2.57 9.18 -36.02
N ARG A 330 3.57 9.70 -35.28
CA ARG A 330 4.65 8.87 -34.71
C ARG A 330 4.33 8.41 -33.29
N GLU A 331 4.31 7.10 -33.08
CA GLU A 331 4.22 6.45 -31.78
C GLU A 331 5.35 6.91 -30.84
N ARG A 332 4.99 7.36 -29.63
CA ARG A 332 5.96 7.63 -28.56
C ARG A 332 6.12 6.41 -27.67
N ARG A 333 7.32 5.82 -27.68
CA ARG A 333 7.75 4.82 -26.70
C ARG A 333 7.88 5.47 -25.31
N LYS A 334 7.11 5.01 -24.34
CA LYS A 334 7.18 5.47 -22.93
C LYS A 334 8.33 4.74 -22.21
N MET A 335 9.27 5.50 -21.65
CA MET A 335 10.37 4.98 -20.84
C MET A 335 9.89 4.83 -19.39
N GLU A 336 9.89 3.61 -18.82
CA GLU A 336 9.51 3.36 -17.42
C GLU A 336 10.70 2.89 -16.56
N TYR A 337 10.70 3.28 -15.29
CA TYR A 337 11.84 3.16 -14.38
C TYR A 337 11.54 2.22 -13.20
N ILE A 338 12.22 1.07 -13.11
CA ILE A 338 12.00 0.04 -12.07
C ILE A 338 12.24 0.56 -10.64
N TRP A 339 12.97 1.66 -10.44
CA TRP A 339 13.24 2.21 -9.11
C TRP A 339 12.14 3.14 -8.60
N ASP A 340 11.21 3.57 -9.46
CA ASP A 340 9.97 4.22 -9.00
C ASP A 340 9.15 3.30 -8.09
N LEU A 341 9.47 1.99 -8.08
CA LEU A 341 8.92 1.04 -7.11
C LEU A 341 9.32 1.36 -5.66
N GLN A 342 10.57 1.78 -5.38
CA GLN A 342 11.00 2.21 -4.03
C GLN A 342 10.74 3.69 -3.77
N VAL A 343 10.79 4.54 -4.81
CA VAL A 343 10.59 6.00 -4.75
C VAL A 343 9.12 6.41 -4.75
N THR A 344 8.21 5.48 -5.06
CA THR A 344 6.75 5.65 -4.98
C THR A 344 6.11 6.50 -6.09
N TYR A 345 6.67 6.58 -7.30
CA TYR A 345 5.95 7.10 -8.50
C TYR A 345 5.15 6.00 -9.21
N SER A 346 4.05 6.35 -9.88
CA SER A 346 3.09 5.40 -10.46
C SER A 346 3.38 5.06 -11.92
N SER A 347 3.34 3.78 -12.28
CA SER A 347 2.76 3.37 -13.55
C SER A 347 1.66 2.33 -13.30
N THR A 348 0.55 2.52 -13.99
CA THR A 348 -0.68 1.73 -13.97
C THR A 348 -0.45 0.26 -14.37
N ILE A 349 0.71 -0.06 -14.95
CA ILE A 349 1.03 -1.36 -15.56
C ILE A 349 1.65 -2.35 -14.56
N ALA A 350 2.29 -1.90 -13.47
CA ALA A 350 2.80 -2.80 -12.44
C ALA A 350 1.70 -3.55 -11.66
N GLN A 351 0.44 -3.12 -11.79
CA GLN A 351 -0.72 -3.68 -11.10
C GLN A 351 -1.37 -4.87 -11.83
N GLN A 352 -1.07 -5.09 -13.12
CA GLN A 352 -1.86 -6.01 -13.96
C GLN A 352 -1.21 -7.38 -14.24
N HIS A 353 0.06 -7.63 -13.89
CA HIS A 353 0.80 -8.78 -14.44
C HIS A 353 1.24 -9.91 -13.51
N TYR A 354 0.85 -9.96 -12.24
CA TYR A 354 1.26 -11.09 -11.38
C TYR A 354 0.12 -11.64 -10.51
N ALA A 355 -0.21 -12.91 -10.73
CA ALA A 355 -1.21 -13.67 -9.99
C ALA A 355 -0.95 -13.65 -8.46
N LEU A 356 -2.02 -13.50 -7.68
CA LEU A 356 -2.02 -13.33 -6.23
C LEU A 356 -1.84 -14.68 -5.52
N ASP A 357 -0.68 -14.93 -4.89
CA ASP A 357 -0.52 -16.00 -3.90
C ASP A 357 -0.85 -15.46 -2.50
N ILE A 358 -1.80 -16.10 -1.83
CA ILE A 358 -2.39 -15.71 -0.53
C ILE A 358 -1.40 -15.94 0.65
N ARG A 359 -0.26 -16.59 0.43
CA ARG A 359 0.69 -16.96 1.49
C ARG A 359 1.70 -15.87 1.88
N PHE A 360 1.76 -14.74 1.16
CA PHE A 360 2.69 -13.65 1.43
C PHE A 360 1.98 -12.39 1.98
N PRO A 361 2.57 -11.64 2.94
CA PRO A 361 1.91 -10.48 3.53
C PRO A 361 1.70 -9.40 2.48
N GLY A 362 0.43 -9.11 2.17
CA GLY A 362 0.00 -7.88 1.50
C GLY A 362 0.80 -7.47 0.26
N GLN A 363 0.87 -8.35 -0.74
CA GLN A 363 1.35 -8.03 -2.11
C GLN A 363 2.87 -8.00 -2.33
N LEU A 364 3.73 -8.34 -1.36
CA LEU A 364 5.18 -8.53 -1.58
C LEU A 364 5.50 -9.91 -2.17
N GLN A 365 5.32 -10.07 -3.48
CA GLN A 365 5.69 -11.31 -4.18
C GLN A 365 7.22 -11.54 -4.17
N PRO A 366 7.70 -12.80 -4.23
CA PRO A 366 9.13 -13.13 -4.26
C PRO A 366 9.92 -12.35 -5.32
N GLN A 367 9.36 -12.19 -6.52
CA GLN A 367 10.00 -11.42 -7.59
C GLN A 367 10.09 -9.91 -7.26
N MET A 368 9.09 -9.35 -6.58
CA MET A 368 9.14 -7.96 -6.13
C MET A 368 10.15 -7.78 -4.99
N ILE A 369 10.27 -8.74 -4.07
CA ILE A 369 11.32 -8.76 -3.04
C ILE A 369 12.71 -8.82 -3.68
N ALA A 370 12.90 -9.67 -4.70
CA ALA A 370 14.16 -9.76 -5.43
C ALA A 370 14.50 -8.45 -6.15
N ASN A 371 13.50 -7.78 -6.76
CA ASN A 371 13.68 -6.47 -7.36
C ASN A 371 14.07 -5.41 -6.33
N TYR A 372 13.38 -5.36 -5.18
CA TYR A 372 13.73 -4.45 -4.09
C TYR A 372 15.14 -4.69 -3.58
N ARG A 373 15.54 -5.96 -3.41
CA ARG A 373 16.91 -6.32 -3.04
C ARG A 373 17.93 -5.84 -4.07
N LYS A 374 17.64 -5.98 -5.37
CA LYS A 374 18.52 -5.51 -6.44
C LYS A 374 18.67 -3.99 -6.44
N ILE A 375 17.56 -3.24 -6.31
CA ILE A 375 17.56 -1.76 -6.24
C ILE A 375 18.39 -1.29 -5.05
N SER A 376 18.11 -1.87 -3.88
CA SER A 376 18.85 -1.66 -2.65
C SER A 376 20.35 -1.94 -2.84
N ARG A 377 20.74 -3.09 -3.40
CA ARG A 377 22.15 -3.43 -3.66
C ARG A 377 22.86 -2.40 -4.55
N LEU A 378 22.23 -1.99 -5.66
CA LEU A 378 22.80 -1.01 -6.58
C LEU A 378 22.97 0.36 -5.92
N TRP A 379 22.04 0.75 -5.04
CA TRP A 379 22.15 1.97 -4.25
C TRP A 379 23.39 1.93 -3.34
N TYR A 380 23.64 0.82 -2.64
CA TYR A 380 24.80 0.72 -1.76
C TYR A 380 26.11 0.78 -2.52
N GLN A 381 26.18 0.08 -3.66
CA GLN A 381 27.34 0.11 -4.55
C GLN A 381 27.62 1.55 -4.98
N TYR A 382 26.60 2.30 -5.38
CA TYR A 382 26.75 3.70 -5.73
C TYR A 382 27.25 4.60 -4.59
N LEU A 383 26.88 4.30 -3.33
CA LEU A 383 27.36 5.06 -2.16
C LEU A 383 28.79 4.66 -1.73
N THR A 384 29.29 3.51 -2.17
CA THR A 384 30.59 2.95 -1.73
C THR A 384 31.72 3.12 -2.74
N VAL A 385 31.41 3.37 -4.02
CA VAL A 385 32.41 3.60 -5.07
C VAL A 385 33.14 4.94 -4.86
N ASP A 386 34.47 4.88 -4.80
CA ASP A 386 35.34 6.04 -5.01
C ASP A 386 35.47 6.29 -6.51
N VAL A 387 35.66 7.55 -6.93
CA VAL A 387 35.45 8.04 -8.31
C VAL A 387 36.29 7.32 -9.40
N SER A 388 37.22 6.43 -9.02
CA SER A 388 38.07 5.67 -9.94
C SER A 388 37.50 4.35 -10.47
N ASP A 389 36.46 3.78 -9.88
CA ASP A 389 36.04 2.41 -10.22
C ASP A 389 34.73 2.39 -11.03
N ASP A 390 34.86 1.90 -12.27
CA ASP A 390 33.81 1.81 -13.29
C ASP A 390 32.59 0.97 -12.85
N ILE A 391 31.64 1.63 -12.17
CA ILE A 391 30.22 1.35 -12.47
C ILE A 391 29.88 2.25 -13.63
N ALA A 392 30.10 1.74 -14.84
CA ALA A 392 29.46 2.09 -16.09
C ALA A 392 28.42 3.23 -15.90
N LEU A 393 28.82 4.51 -15.93
CA LEU A 393 27.89 5.64 -15.72
C LEU A 393 27.11 5.89 -17.01
N LEU A 394 25.85 6.33 -16.94
CA LEU A 394 25.15 6.79 -18.14
C LEU A 394 25.84 8.05 -18.69
N PRO A 395 26.20 8.12 -19.98
CA PRO A 395 26.82 9.31 -20.55
C PRO A 395 25.84 10.48 -20.50
N HIS A 396 26.37 11.69 -20.31
CA HIS A 396 25.60 12.93 -20.38
C HIS A 396 25.01 13.08 -21.79
N GLY A 397 23.69 13.15 -21.89
CA GLY A 397 23.01 13.41 -23.15
C GLY A 397 23.33 14.82 -23.63
N LYS A 398 24.14 14.93 -24.70
CA LYS A 398 24.19 16.14 -25.52
C LYS A 398 22.90 16.22 -26.33
N SER A 399 22.29 17.40 -26.32
CA SER A 399 21.16 17.76 -27.16
C SER A 399 21.53 17.68 -28.65
N GLY A 400 20.79 16.87 -29.42
CA GLY A 400 20.53 17.11 -30.83
C GLY A 400 21.46 16.49 -31.89
N LYS A 401 20.80 15.75 -32.79
CA LYS A 401 21.13 15.43 -34.21
C LYS A 401 22.17 14.34 -34.52
N GLY A 402 21.66 13.28 -35.16
CA GLY A 402 22.37 12.51 -36.19
C GLY A 402 22.95 11.17 -35.73
N ALA A 403 22.21 10.08 -35.96
CA ALA A 403 22.74 8.75 -36.27
C ALA A 403 21.57 7.78 -36.54
N ALA A 404 21.00 7.86 -37.74
CA ALA A 404 20.50 6.68 -38.42
C ALA A 404 21.68 6.09 -39.22
N GLU A 405 21.60 4.79 -39.51
CA GLU A 405 22.60 3.96 -40.21
C GLU A 405 23.75 3.41 -39.33
N ALA A 406 23.57 2.16 -38.88
CA ALA A 406 24.53 1.06 -39.10
C ALA A 406 24.12 -0.14 -38.25
N ALA A 407 23.46 -1.13 -38.88
CA ALA A 407 23.59 -2.56 -38.55
C ALA A 407 22.68 -3.40 -39.48
N ALA A 408 23.03 -3.42 -40.77
CA ALA A 408 22.71 -4.57 -41.62
C ALA A 408 23.77 -5.64 -41.35
N GLY A 409 23.37 -6.87 -41.01
CA GLY A 409 24.33 -7.93 -40.71
C GLY A 409 23.75 -9.24 -40.21
N THR A 410 23.08 -9.96 -41.12
CA THR A 410 23.10 -11.42 -41.30
C THR A 410 23.12 -12.36 -40.07
N GLY A 411 22.09 -13.22 -39.95
CA GLY A 411 22.16 -14.41 -39.10
C GLY A 411 20.89 -15.27 -39.12
N LYS A 412 20.77 -16.15 -40.12
CA LYS A 412 19.71 -17.16 -40.32
C LYS A 412 19.49 -18.06 -39.09
N VAL A 413 18.24 -18.31 -38.70
CA VAL A 413 17.81 -19.62 -38.18
C VAL A 413 16.45 -20.01 -38.79
N ARG A 414 16.37 -21.29 -39.17
CA ARG A 414 15.47 -21.90 -40.14
C ARG A 414 14.06 -22.17 -39.59
N LYS A 415 13.05 -21.88 -40.43
CA LYS A 415 11.72 -22.52 -40.39
C LYS A 415 11.86 -24.02 -40.70
N ARG A 416 11.21 -24.87 -39.90
CA ARG A 416 10.79 -26.22 -40.31
C ARG A 416 9.27 -26.30 -40.27
N GLN A 417 8.68 -26.35 -41.47
CA GLN A 417 7.37 -26.94 -41.73
C GLN A 417 7.56 -28.45 -41.92
N VAL A 418 6.65 -29.27 -41.40
CA VAL A 418 5.98 -30.42 -42.07
C VAL A 418 4.67 -30.64 -41.30
N ALA A 419 3.50 -30.35 -41.90
CA ALA A 419 2.45 -31.31 -42.33
C ALA A 419 2.24 -32.50 -41.36
N GLY A 420 1.06 -32.82 -40.83
CA GLY A 420 -0.27 -32.83 -41.43
C GLY A 420 -0.75 -34.28 -41.46
N MET A 421 -1.61 -34.68 -40.52
CA MET A 421 -2.45 -35.88 -40.64
C MET A 421 -3.63 -35.81 -39.66
N ALA A 422 -4.79 -36.18 -40.19
CA ALA A 422 -6.12 -35.94 -39.65
C ALA A 422 -6.61 -37.07 -38.73
N GLY A 423 -7.62 -36.77 -37.90
CA GLY A 423 -8.48 -37.76 -37.22
C GLY A 423 -9.40 -37.10 -36.20
N GLY A 424 -10.71 -37.32 -36.35
CA GLY A 424 -11.85 -36.69 -35.63
C GLY A 424 -11.79 -36.74 -34.09
N GLY A 425 -12.61 -36.03 -33.33
CA GLY A 425 -13.87 -35.32 -33.61
C GLY A 425 -14.49 -34.87 -32.26
N ARG A 426 -15.50 -34.01 -32.37
CA ARG A 426 -16.36 -33.39 -31.32
C ARG A 426 -15.76 -32.21 -30.52
N LYS A 427 -16.09 -31.01 -30.99
CA LYS A 427 -16.19 -29.77 -30.20
C LYS A 427 -17.57 -29.19 -30.39
N ASP A 428 -18.27 -28.96 -29.28
CA ASP A 428 -19.50 -28.19 -29.23
C ASP A 428 -19.16 -26.69 -29.26
N ASN A 429 -19.77 -25.99 -30.22
CA ASN A 429 -19.63 -24.56 -30.45
C ASN A 429 -20.67 -23.78 -29.64
N TYR A 430 -20.24 -22.68 -29.02
CA TYR A 430 -21.09 -21.51 -28.79
C TYR A 430 -20.26 -20.25 -29.09
N ASP A 431 -20.41 -19.72 -30.31
CA ASP A 431 -20.02 -18.35 -30.71
C ASP A 431 -21.32 -17.56 -30.92
N GLY A 432 -21.40 -16.36 -30.34
CA GLY A 432 -22.65 -15.60 -30.23
C GLY A 432 -22.40 -14.11 -30.29
N ARG A 433 -21.88 -13.63 -31.41
CA ARG A 433 -21.87 -12.21 -31.82
C ARG A 433 -23.30 -11.66 -31.90
N PHE A 434 -23.63 -10.67 -31.07
CA PHE A 434 -24.88 -9.91 -31.21
C PHE A 434 -24.69 -8.64 -32.05
N LYS A 435 -25.40 -8.59 -33.18
CA LYS A 435 -25.54 -7.43 -34.06
C LYS A 435 -26.54 -6.42 -33.46
N ARG A 436 -26.14 -5.15 -33.43
CA ARG A 436 -27.01 -3.98 -33.15
C ARG A 436 -28.12 -3.87 -34.21
N LYS A 437 -29.38 -3.75 -33.79
CA LYS A 437 -30.51 -3.36 -34.65
C LYS A 437 -31.08 -2.01 -34.18
N LYS A 438 -31.15 -1.06 -35.12
CA LYS A 438 -31.90 0.20 -35.04
C LYS A 438 -33.39 -0.09 -34.86
N ILE A 439 -34.08 0.68 -34.01
CA ILE A 439 -35.54 0.74 -34.00
C ILE A 439 -35.95 2.19 -34.29
N THR A 440 -36.73 2.34 -35.35
CA THR A 440 -37.43 3.55 -35.79
C THR A 440 -38.82 3.61 -35.17
N ALA A 441 -39.33 4.83 -35.00
CA ALA A 441 -40.62 5.16 -34.42
C ALA A 441 -41.83 4.80 -35.30
N ALA A 442 -42.99 4.49 -34.68
CA ALA A 442 -44.33 4.82 -35.17
C ALA A 442 -45.42 4.58 -34.10
N ALA A 443 -46.26 5.61 -33.94
CA ALA A 443 -47.71 5.70 -33.66
C ALA A 443 -48.40 4.90 -32.51
N GLY A 444 -49.20 5.64 -31.72
CA GLY A 444 -50.25 5.11 -30.82
C GLY A 444 -51.50 4.61 -31.58
N PRO A 445 -52.61 4.28 -30.88
CA PRO A 445 -53.40 5.32 -30.20
C PRO A 445 -54.12 4.91 -28.88
N ASP A 446 -54.84 5.90 -28.34
CA ASP A 446 -56.04 5.85 -27.48
C ASP A 446 -55.94 5.56 -25.96
N GLY A 447 -55.88 6.67 -25.23
CA GLY A 447 -56.76 7.08 -24.13
C GLY A 447 -57.57 6.03 -23.36
N ASN A 448 -57.25 5.89 -22.07
CA ASN A 448 -58.20 6.27 -21.03
C ASN A 448 -57.42 6.64 -19.76
N ASP A 449 -57.70 7.86 -19.31
CA ASP A 449 -57.24 8.45 -18.06
C ASP A 449 -58.26 8.06 -17.00
N ASP A 450 -57.84 7.33 -15.97
CA ASP A 450 -58.58 7.20 -14.71
C ASP A 450 -57.55 7.31 -13.58
N GLY A 451 -57.62 8.45 -12.89
CA GLY A 451 -56.86 8.72 -11.67
C GLY A 451 -57.57 8.16 -10.44
N GLY A 452 -56.75 7.74 -9.47
CA GLY A 452 -57.15 7.56 -8.07
C GLY A 452 -57.40 6.10 -7.66
N ASP A 453 -56.38 5.46 -7.09
CA ASP A 453 -56.49 4.92 -5.73
C ASP A 453 -55.14 4.43 -5.18
N ASP A 454 -54.88 4.86 -3.96
CA ASP A 454 -53.74 4.62 -3.10
C ASP A 454 -53.65 3.17 -2.58
N GLU A 455 -52.44 2.80 -2.16
CA GLU A 455 -52.16 1.87 -1.06
C GLU A 455 -52.83 0.49 -1.06
N LYS A 456 -52.34 -0.43 -1.91
CA LYS A 456 -52.20 -1.85 -1.52
C LYS A 456 -50.81 -2.36 -1.85
N GLY A 457 -50.08 -2.79 -0.82
CA GLY A 457 -48.70 -3.27 -0.89
C GLY A 457 -48.54 -4.47 -1.81
N GLY A 458 -48.28 -4.23 -3.10
CA GLY A 458 -47.78 -5.24 -4.02
C GLY A 458 -46.38 -5.67 -3.59
N ARG A 459 -46.28 -6.85 -2.98
CA ARG A 459 -45.01 -7.47 -2.62
C ARG A 459 -44.15 -7.55 -3.88
N VAL A 460 -43.02 -6.84 -3.91
CA VAL A 460 -42.13 -6.83 -5.07
C VAL A 460 -41.70 -8.27 -5.37
N ASP A 461 -42.01 -8.75 -6.58
CA ASP A 461 -41.63 -10.08 -7.02
C ASP A 461 -40.11 -10.13 -7.30
N ILE A 462 -39.37 -10.61 -6.30
CA ILE A 462 -37.91 -10.74 -6.34
C ILE A 462 -37.45 -11.78 -7.37
N GLU A 463 -38.27 -12.76 -7.73
CA GLU A 463 -37.94 -13.77 -8.73
C GLU A 463 -38.09 -13.22 -10.14
N ALA A 464 -39.20 -12.54 -10.42
CA ALA A 464 -39.40 -11.85 -11.69
C ALA A 464 -38.30 -10.80 -11.92
N GLY A 465 -37.91 -10.08 -10.87
CA GLY A 465 -36.79 -9.16 -10.89
C GLY A 465 -35.44 -9.78 -11.22
N LEU A 466 -35.14 -10.92 -10.57
CA LEU A 466 -33.90 -11.67 -10.81
C LEU A 466 -33.83 -12.15 -12.26
N ARG A 467 -34.93 -12.70 -12.78
CA ARG A 467 -35.03 -13.15 -14.17
C ARG A 467 -34.92 -12.01 -15.17
N LYS A 468 -35.43 -10.83 -14.83
CA LYS A 468 -35.29 -9.62 -15.65
C LYS A 468 -33.84 -9.15 -15.74
N LEU A 469 -33.07 -9.26 -14.66
CA LEU A 469 -31.67 -8.82 -14.63
C LEU A 469 -30.70 -9.81 -15.26
N PHE A 470 -30.89 -11.12 -15.05
CA PHE A 470 -29.90 -12.14 -15.40
C PHE A 470 -30.40 -13.14 -16.47
N GLY A 471 -31.63 -13.00 -16.96
CA GLY A 471 -32.24 -13.90 -17.94
C GLY A 471 -33.24 -14.88 -17.35
N ARG A 472 -34.05 -15.52 -18.20
CA ARG A 472 -35.19 -16.37 -17.78
C ARG A 472 -34.82 -17.54 -16.88
N ASP A 473 -33.60 -18.07 -17.05
CA ASP A 473 -33.10 -19.23 -16.29
C ASP A 473 -32.38 -18.82 -14.98
N ALA A 474 -32.39 -17.54 -14.63
CA ALA A 474 -31.74 -17.06 -13.41
C ALA A 474 -32.49 -17.55 -12.16
N GLY A 475 -31.73 -18.15 -11.24
CA GLY A 475 -32.20 -18.61 -9.93
C GLY A 475 -31.27 -18.15 -8.79
N TRP A 476 -31.79 -18.26 -7.57
CA TRP A 476 -31.00 -17.99 -6.36
C TRP A 476 -29.90 -19.04 -6.19
N ARG A 477 -28.73 -18.61 -5.73
CA ARG A 477 -27.56 -19.50 -5.52
C ARG A 477 -27.67 -20.32 -4.24
N SER A 478 -28.45 -19.85 -3.27
CA SER A 478 -28.77 -20.57 -2.03
C SER A 478 -30.05 -20.01 -1.41
N ASP A 479 -30.65 -20.78 -0.51
CA ASP A 479 -31.83 -20.37 0.26
C ASP A 479 -31.56 -19.13 1.10
N GLU A 480 -30.35 -18.98 1.66
CA GLU A 480 -29.95 -17.78 2.41
C GLU A 480 -29.80 -16.56 1.50
N GLN A 481 -29.46 -16.73 0.22
CA GLN A 481 -29.46 -15.62 -0.72
C GLN A 481 -30.88 -15.14 -0.99
N GLN A 482 -31.82 -16.08 -1.16
CA GLN A 482 -33.24 -15.77 -1.37
C GLN A 482 -33.88 -15.13 -0.12
N ASP A 483 -33.68 -15.75 1.06
CA ASP A 483 -34.15 -15.23 2.36
C ASP A 483 -33.55 -13.85 2.66
N GLY A 484 -32.25 -13.68 2.41
CA GLY A 484 -31.57 -12.40 2.52
C GLY A 484 -32.24 -11.32 1.67
N MET A 485 -32.55 -11.61 0.40
CA MET A 485 -33.21 -10.64 -0.47
C MET A 485 -34.63 -10.33 -0.01
N ALA A 486 -35.41 -11.36 0.33
CA ALA A 486 -36.78 -11.19 0.80
C ALA A 486 -36.83 -10.30 2.05
N LYS A 487 -35.92 -10.52 3.00
CA LYS A 487 -35.77 -9.67 4.19
C LYS A 487 -35.38 -8.24 3.80
N ILE A 488 -34.38 -8.04 2.95
CA ILE A 488 -33.94 -6.70 2.49
C ILE A 488 -35.08 -5.89 1.88
N MET A 489 -35.92 -6.52 1.07
CA MET A 489 -37.07 -5.86 0.43
C MET A 489 -38.20 -5.52 1.41
N ALA A 490 -38.27 -6.23 2.55
CA ALA A 490 -39.27 -6.00 3.59
C ALA A 490 -38.83 -4.98 4.67
N LEU A 491 -37.53 -4.67 4.78
CA LEU A 491 -36.99 -3.77 5.82
C LEU A 491 -37.61 -2.36 5.75
N GLN A 492 -37.90 -1.81 6.92
CA GLN A 492 -38.38 -0.46 7.15
C GLN A 492 -37.31 0.43 7.83
N GLY A 493 -37.62 1.72 8.00
CA GLY A 493 -36.75 2.69 8.68
C GLY A 493 -36.25 2.20 10.04
N GLY A 494 -35.01 2.56 10.39
CA GLY A 494 -34.35 2.16 11.63
C GLY A 494 -33.92 0.69 11.74
N GLN A 495 -34.36 -0.18 10.83
CA GLN A 495 -34.02 -1.60 10.87
C GLN A 495 -32.64 -1.91 10.26
N VAL A 496 -31.96 -2.91 10.82
CA VAL A 496 -30.62 -3.34 10.39
C VAL A 496 -30.64 -4.84 10.08
N LEU A 497 -29.96 -5.23 9.00
CA LEU A 497 -29.79 -6.64 8.63
C LEU A 497 -28.31 -6.93 8.38
N ILE A 498 -27.80 -8.00 8.98
CA ILE A 498 -26.45 -8.52 8.73
C ILE A 498 -26.57 -9.75 7.82
N VAL A 499 -25.89 -9.73 6.68
CA VAL A 499 -25.90 -10.83 5.72
C VAL A 499 -24.48 -11.36 5.51
N ILE A 500 -24.29 -12.64 5.82
CA ILE A 500 -23.00 -13.32 5.85
C ILE A 500 -23.06 -14.49 4.88
N LEU A 501 -22.54 -14.29 3.68
CA LEU A 501 -22.46 -15.33 2.63
C LEU A 501 -21.02 -15.52 2.18
N PRO A 502 -20.60 -16.74 1.78
CA PRO A 502 -19.25 -17.01 1.29
C PRO A 502 -18.81 -16.07 0.16
N THR A 503 -17.50 -15.97 -0.08
CA THR A 503 -16.98 -15.31 -1.29
C THR A 503 -17.53 -16.01 -2.52
N SER A 504 -17.97 -15.22 -3.50
CA SER A 504 -18.73 -15.68 -4.67
C SER A 504 -20.13 -16.24 -4.39
N GLY A 505 -20.63 -16.17 -3.15
CA GLY A 505 -22.02 -16.48 -2.78
C GLY A 505 -23.07 -15.50 -3.34
N GLY A 506 -22.65 -14.55 -4.18
CA GLY A 506 -23.55 -13.66 -4.91
C GLY A 506 -24.07 -12.46 -4.13
N LYS A 507 -23.34 -11.95 -3.13
CA LYS A 507 -23.74 -10.79 -2.31
C LYS A 507 -24.06 -9.52 -3.11
N SER A 508 -23.43 -9.33 -4.27
CA SER A 508 -23.66 -8.14 -5.10
C SER A 508 -25.10 -8.01 -5.59
N ILE A 509 -25.86 -9.11 -5.68
CA ILE A 509 -27.27 -9.06 -6.05
C ILE A 509 -28.09 -8.20 -5.09
N PHE A 510 -27.71 -8.17 -3.81
CA PHE A 510 -28.47 -7.50 -2.75
C PHE A 510 -28.64 -6.01 -2.97
N PHE A 511 -27.65 -5.36 -3.57
CA PHE A 511 -27.73 -3.92 -3.88
C PHE A 511 -27.96 -3.63 -5.37
N MET A 512 -27.91 -4.64 -6.25
CA MET A 512 -28.21 -4.50 -7.68
C MET A 512 -29.69 -4.75 -8.00
N LEU A 513 -30.33 -5.73 -7.36
CA LEU A 513 -31.71 -6.09 -7.63
C LEU A 513 -32.71 -5.00 -7.22
N PRO A 514 -32.68 -4.43 -6.00
CA PRO A 514 -33.69 -3.47 -5.58
C PRO A 514 -33.86 -2.27 -6.54
N PRO A 515 -32.79 -1.57 -6.97
CA PRO A 515 -32.93 -0.46 -7.92
C PRO A 515 -33.26 -0.90 -9.35
N ALA A 516 -33.33 -2.20 -9.67
CA ALA A 516 -33.81 -2.68 -10.96
C ALA A 516 -35.32 -2.99 -10.97
N VAL A 517 -35.87 -3.34 -9.81
CA VAL A 517 -37.26 -3.81 -9.66
C VAL A 517 -38.19 -2.76 -9.08
N GLU A 518 -37.67 -1.87 -8.25
CA GLU A 518 -38.45 -0.75 -7.73
C GLU A 518 -38.68 0.27 -8.85
N ARG A 519 -39.63 1.19 -8.69
CA ARG A 519 -39.84 2.28 -9.66
C ARG A 519 -39.13 3.57 -9.26
N LEU A 520 -39.05 3.85 -7.96
CA LEU A 520 -38.54 5.11 -7.41
C LEU A 520 -37.57 4.83 -6.25
N GLY A 521 -36.72 5.82 -5.97
CA GLY A 521 -35.80 5.82 -4.85
C GLY A 521 -34.36 5.45 -5.20
N THR A 522 -33.49 5.74 -4.24
CA THR A 522 -32.04 5.62 -4.30
C THR A 522 -31.54 4.62 -3.28
N THR A 523 -30.75 3.65 -3.75
CA THR A 523 -29.94 2.77 -2.91
C THR A 523 -28.52 3.32 -2.84
N VAL A 524 -27.99 3.49 -1.63
CA VAL A 524 -26.59 3.84 -1.40
C VAL A 524 -25.80 2.57 -1.09
N VAL A 525 -24.62 2.41 -1.71
CA VAL A 525 -23.69 1.32 -1.41
C VAL A 525 -22.35 1.91 -0.99
N VAL A 526 -21.98 1.66 0.25
CA VAL A 526 -20.67 2.00 0.81
C VAL A 526 -19.74 0.82 0.60
N VAL A 527 -18.62 1.04 -0.11
CA VAL A 527 -17.59 0.01 -0.32
C VAL A 527 -16.26 0.43 0.32
N PRO A 528 -15.56 -0.47 1.02
CA PRO A 528 -14.29 -0.13 1.66
C PRO A 528 -13.13 -0.04 0.65
N PHE A 529 -13.24 -0.67 -0.52
CA PHE A 529 -12.17 -0.70 -1.52
C PHE A 529 -12.58 0.05 -2.79
N VAL A 530 -11.90 1.17 -3.06
CA VAL A 530 -12.21 2.05 -4.20
C VAL A 530 -11.94 1.38 -5.55
N ALA A 531 -10.99 0.43 -5.60
CA ALA A 531 -10.68 -0.32 -6.81
C ALA A 531 -11.85 -1.17 -7.33
N LEU A 532 -12.82 -1.52 -6.46
CA LEU A 532 -14.01 -2.29 -6.84
C LEU A 532 -15.19 -1.40 -7.25
N MET A 533 -15.11 -0.08 -7.07
CA MET A 533 -16.22 0.83 -7.34
C MET A 533 -16.54 0.95 -8.82
N ASP A 534 -15.51 1.08 -9.67
CA ASP A 534 -15.70 1.29 -11.10
C ASP A 534 -16.30 0.03 -11.73
N ASP A 535 -15.76 -1.15 -11.42
CA ASP A 535 -16.34 -2.45 -11.79
C ASP A 535 -17.79 -2.65 -11.31
N LEU A 536 -18.15 -2.12 -10.13
CA LEU A 536 -19.52 -2.17 -9.62
C LEU A 536 -20.46 -1.25 -10.40
N VAL A 537 -20.02 -0.03 -10.70
CA VAL A 537 -20.79 0.96 -11.47
C VAL A 537 -20.99 0.48 -12.90
N GLU A 538 -19.95 -0.03 -13.54
CA GLU A 538 -20.03 -0.58 -14.90
C GLU A 538 -20.99 -1.77 -14.98
N ARG A 539 -20.89 -2.72 -14.05
CA ARG A 539 -21.83 -3.84 -13.98
C ARG A 539 -23.26 -3.38 -13.76
N ALA A 540 -23.50 -2.46 -12.81
CA ALA A 540 -24.84 -1.92 -12.56
C ALA A 540 -25.43 -1.26 -13.81
N LYS A 541 -24.64 -0.47 -14.55
CA LYS A 541 -25.06 0.14 -15.81
C LYS A 541 -25.33 -0.90 -16.90
N ALA A 542 -24.50 -1.94 -16.99
CA ALA A 542 -24.72 -3.05 -17.93
C ALA A 542 -26.03 -3.80 -17.64
N PHE A 543 -26.46 -3.83 -16.38
CA PHE A 543 -27.78 -4.34 -15.95
C PHE A 543 -28.93 -3.33 -16.10
N GLY A 544 -28.70 -2.18 -16.73
CA GLY A 544 -29.72 -1.15 -16.95
C GLY A 544 -30.09 -0.37 -15.69
N VAL A 545 -29.29 -0.46 -14.62
CA VAL A 545 -29.49 0.32 -13.40
C VAL A 545 -28.77 1.65 -13.54
N ASP A 546 -29.51 2.76 -13.40
CA ASP A 546 -28.92 4.09 -13.33
C ASP A 546 -28.03 4.21 -12.09
N CYS A 547 -26.73 4.19 -12.32
CA CYS A 547 -25.71 4.13 -11.27
C CYS A 547 -24.67 5.23 -11.43
N ILE A 548 -24.34 5.89 -10.31
CA ILE A 548 -23.25 6.85 -10.21
C ILE A 548 -22.24 6.44 -9.17
N ARG A 549 -20.99 6.79 -9.42
CA ARG A 549 -19.95 6.90 -8.40
C ARG A 549 -20.06 8.26 -7.73
N TRP A 550 -20.31 8.28 -6.42
CA TRP A 550 -20.32 9.52 -5.68
C TRP A 550 -18.89 9.99 -5.40
N GLN A 551 -18.63 11.28 -5.66
CA GLN A 551 -17.37 11.94 -5.38
C GLN A 551 -17.62 13.40 -4.95
N PRO A 552 -16.77 13.97 -4.08
CA PRO A 552 -16.81 15.38 -3.73
C PRO A 552 -16.71 16.31 -4.96
N ALA A 553 -17.36 17.47 -4.91
CA ALA A 553 -17.29 18.53 -5.90
C ALA A 553 -15.83 18.89 -6.23
N ALA A 554 -14.98 19.02 -5.20
CA ALA A 554 -13.56 19.31 -5.35
C ALA A 554 -12.76 18.26 -6.16
N ARG A 555 -13.26 17.03 -6.29
CA ARG A 555 -12.63 15.97 -7.09
C ARG A 555 -13.17 15.89 -8.51
N THR A 556 -14.39 16.33 -8.73
CA THR A 556 -15.06 16.26 -10.03
C THR A 556 -15.03 17.58 -10.78
N GLY A 557 -14.63 18.68 -10.13
CA GLY A 557 -14.64 20.02 -10.70
C GLY A 557 -16.05 20.54 -10.99
N ARG A 558 -17.07 19.94 -10.38
CA ARG A 558 -18.48 20.32 -10.56
C ARG A 558 -18.85 21.38 -9.53
N ASP A 559 -19.49 22.45 -9.98
CA ASP A 559 -20.09 23.47 -9.09
C ASP A 559 -21.49 23.06 -8.62
N GLU A 560 -22.13 22.10 -9.30
CA GLU A 560 -23.47 21.61 -8.98
C GLU A 560 -23.45 20.33 -8.13
N PRO A 561 -24.44 20.13 -7.24
CA PRO A 561 -24.55 18.91 -6.44
C PRO A 561 -24.69 17.67 -7.32
N PRO A 562 -24.20 16.49 -6.89
CA PRO A 562 -24.33 15.27 -7.65
C PRO A 562 -25.79 14.97 -7.99
N ARG A 563 -26.06 14.57 -9.24
CA ARG A 563 -27.41 14.18 -9.65
C ARG A 563 -27.96 13.03 -8.81
N GLU A 564 -29.28 12.90 -8.80
CA GLU A 564 -29.95 11.71 -8.31
C GLU A 564 -29.68 10.52 -9.23
N ALA A 565 -29.51 9.35 -8.62
CA ALA A 565 -29.38 8.09 -9.31
C ALA A 565 -30.10 7.00 -8.52
N ARG A 566 -30.46 5.91 -9.19
CA ARG A 566 -31.11 4.76 -8.55
C ARG A 566 -30.14 3.97 -7.67
N LEU A 567 -28.86 3.97 -8.05
CA LEU A 567 -27.77 3.36 -7.29
C LEU A 567 -26.61 4.34 -7.15
N VAL A 568 -26.23 4.65 -5.90
CA VAL A 568 -25.11 5.55 -5.59
C VAL A 568 -24.03 4.74 -4.89
N VAL A 569 -22.88 4.60 -5.54
CA VAL A 569 -21.72 3.89 -4.98
C VAL A 569 -20.74 4.90 -4.40
N VAL A 570 -20.45 4.79 -3.10
CA VAL A 570 -19.55 5.68 -2.36
C VAL A 570 -18.48 4.88 -1.62
N SER A 571 -17.26 5.41 -1.51
CA SER A 571 -16.22 4.76 -0.73
C SER A 571 -16.42 4.99 0.76
N ALA A 572 -16.07 4.02 1.61
CA ALA A 572 -16.14 4.14 3.06
C ALA A 572 -15.41 5.38 3.63
N ASP A 573 -14.29 5.79 3.03
CA ASP A 573 -13.54 6.99 3.47
C ASP A 573 -14.28 8.31 3.23
N LEU A 574 -15.25 8.30 2.33
CA LEU A 574 -16.04 9.48 1.94
C LEU A 574 -17.46 9.43 2.49
N ALA A 575 -18.00 8.25 2.77
CA ALA A 575 -19.37 8.09 3.27
C ALA A 575 -19.62 8.78 4.63
N GLY A 576 -18.58 9.10 5.38
CA GLY A 576 -18.67 9.86 6.64
C GLY A 576 -18.33 11.35 6.51
N CYS A 577 -18.09 11.90 5.30
CA CYS A 577 -17.75 13.31 5.14
C CYS A 577 -19.00 14.20 5.07
N ASN A 578 -18.89 15.46 5.50
CA ASN A 578 -20.03 16.39 5.58
C ASN A 578 -20.77 16.55 4.24
N GLU A 579 -20.04 16.58 3.12
CA GLU A 579 -20.63 16.75 1.79
C GLU A 579 -21.49 15.55 1.37
N PHE A 580 -21.02 14.32 1.64
CA PHE A 580 -21.82 13.12 1.40
C PHE A 580 -23.04 13.09 2.31
N MET A 581 -22.85 13.43 3.59
CA MET A 581 -23.94 13.45 4.56
C MET A 581 -25.03 14.46 4.17
N ALA A 582 -24.65 15.63 3.65
CA ALA A 582 -25.58 16.64 3.13
C ALA A 582 -26.30 16.15 1.86
N TYR A 583 -25.59 15.48 0.94
CA TYR A 583 -26.21 14.86 -0.23
C TYR A 583 -27.26 13.81 0.16
N ALA A 584 -26.92 12.93 1.10
CA ALA A 584 -27.82 11.90 1.60
C ALA A 584 -29.00 12.49 2.39
N ASP A 585 -28.80 13.59 3.15
CA ASP A 585 -29.90 14.35 3.76
C ASP A 585 -30.86 14.91 2.69
N GLY A 586 -30.33 15.44 1.60
CA GLY A 586 -31.14 15.94 0.48
C GLY A 586 -31.96 14.84 -0.20
N LEU A 587 -31.39 13.64 -0.36
CA LEU A 587 -32.15 12.47 -0.82
C LEU A 587 -33.22 12.05 0.20
N ARG A 588 -32.89 12.07 1.50
CA ARG A 588 -33.82 11.69 2.57
C ARG A 588 -34.99 12.67 2.66
N ALA A 589 -34.73 13.98 2.65
CA ALA A 589 -35.73 15.03 2.77
C ALA A 589 -36.77 14.99 1.64
N ARG A 590 -36.34 14.54 0.46
CA ARG A 590 -37.21 14.37 -0.72
C ARG A 590 -37.86 12.99 -0.81
N GLY A 591 -37.69 12.14 0.20
CA GLY A 591 -38.25 10.79 0.23
C GLY A 591 -37.57 9.79 -0.72
N LEU A 592 -36.42 10.14 -1.29
CA LEU A 592 -35.71 9.32 -2.30
C LEU A 592 -34.76 8.31 -1.68
N LEU A 593 -34.09 8.61 -0.57
CA LEU A 593 -33.15 7.66 0.05
C LEU A 593 -33.90 6.46 0.61
N ARG A 594 -33.73 5.28 0.00
CA ARG A 594 -34.52 4.09 0.36
C ARG A 594 -33.82 3.14 1.31
N ARG A 595 -32.52 2.91 1.11
CA ARG A 595 -31.69 2.02 1.94
C ARG A 595 -30.21 2.25 1.73
N ILE A 596 -29.40 1.78 2.68
CA ILE A 596 -27.94 1.90 2.68
C ILE A 596 -27.32 0.52 2.86
N PHE A 597 -26.40 0.15 1.98
CA PHE A 597 -25.56 -1.04 2.09
C PHE A 597 -24.16 -0.66 2.52
N ILE A 598 -23.55 -1.49 3.36
CA ILE A 598 -22.13 -1.42 3.69
C ILE A 598 -21.53 -2.77 3.34
N ASP A 599 -20.75 -2.79 2.25
CA ASP A 599 -20.06 -3.99 1.79
C ASP A 599 -18.76 -4.20 2.58
N GLU A 600 -18.34 -5.46 2.67
CA GLU A 600 -17.23 -5.93 3.52
C GLU A 600 -17.23 -5.27 4.92
N CYS A 601 -18.41 -5.21 5.55
CA CYS A 601 -18.64 -4.46 6.78
C CYS A 601 -17.74 -4.89 7.96
N HIS A 602 -17.22 -6.13 7.94
CA HIS A 602 -16.29 -6.65 8.94
C HIS A 602 -15.00 -5.82 9.07
N THR A 603 -14.62 -5.04 8.05
CA THR A 603 -13.47 -4.13 8.13
C THR A 603 -13.62 -3.08 9.23
N ILE A 604 -14.85 -2.79 9.67
CA ILE A 604 -15.09 -1.79 10.72
C ILE A 604 -14.50 -2.25 12.06
N ILE A 605 -14.43 -3.55 12.33
CA ILE A 605 -13.77 -4.07 13.55
C ILE A 605 -12.33 -4.55 13.31
N MET A 606 -12.01 -4.94 12.07
CA MET A 606 -10.66 -5.44 11.73
C MET A 606 -9.68 -4.30 11.42
N ASP A 607 -10.19 -3.17 10.89
CA ASP A 607 -9.37 -2.13 10.28
C ASP A 607 -9.53 -0.74 10.94
N ALA A 608 -10.53 -0.55 11.82
CA ALA A 608 -10.78 0.77 12.42
C ALA A 608 -9.59 1.34 13.20
N GLY A 609 -8.76 0.49 13.82
CA GLY A 609 -7.55 0.90 14.54
C GLY A 609 -6.48 1.55 13.67
N TYR A 610 -6.58 1.46 12.34
CA TYR A 610 -5.68 2.15 11.40
C TYR A 610 -6.42 2.94 10.30
N ARG A 611 -7.75 2.80 10.20
CA ARG A 611 -8.61 3.50 9.25
C ARG A 611 -9.79 4.13 9.99
N GLU A 612 -9.49 5.17 10.76
CA GLU A 612 -10.42 5.89 11.64
C GLU A 612 -11.76 6.29 10.97
N ARG A 613 -11.74 6.56 9.65
CA ARG A 613 -12.93 6.90 8.87
C ARG A 613 -13.99 5.77 8.84
N LEU A 614 -13.61 4.52 9.02
CA LEU A 614 -14.56 3.40 9.10
C LEU A 614 -15.46 3.50 10.34
N ALA A 615 -14.94 4.01 11.45
CA ALA A 615 -15.73 4.21 12.67
C ALA A 615 -16.83 5.28 12.47
N ALA A 616 -16.69 6.17 11.49
CA ALA A 616 -17.70 7.18 11.16
C ALA A 616 -18.92 6.58 10.43
N LEU A 617 -18.84 5.35 9.90
CA LEU A 617 -19.95 4.71 9.19
C LEU A 617 -21.17 4.45 10.07
N LYS A 618 -21.00 4.34 11.39
CA LYS A 618 -22.13 4.30 12.34
C LYS A 618 -23.03 5.54 12.24
N GLY A 619 -22.48 6.67 11.77
CA GLY A 619 -23.25 7.89 11.52
C GLY A 619 -24.32 7.74 10.45
N LEU A 620 -24.24 6.71 9.58
CA LEU A 620 -25.25 6.45 8.55
C LEU A 620 -26.60 5.99 9.14
N HIS A 621 -26.64 5.50 10.39
CA HIS A 621 -27.89 5.16 11.05
C HIS A 621 -28.80 6.39 11.27
N ARG A 622 -28.24 7.61 11.28
CA ARG A 622 -29.00 8.85 11.49
C ARG A 622 -30.07 9.12 10.41
N PHE A 623 -29.94 8.50 9.24
CA PHE A 623 -30.87 8.72 8.13
C PHE A 623 -32.22 8.02 8.35
N ASP A 624 -32.32 7.15 9.36
CA ASP A 624 -33.53 6.38 9.68
C ASP A 624 -34.06 5.58 8.48
N ARG A 625 -33.13 4.94 7.77
CA ARG A 625 -33.39 4.05 6.63
C ARG A 625 -32.79 2.68 6.90
N PRO A 626 -33.30 1.61 6.27
CA PRO A 626 -32.69 0.29 6.34
C PRO A 626 -31.18 0.33 6.12
N VAL A 627 -30.41 -0.25 7.03
CA VAL A 627 -28.96 -0.44 6.89
C VAL A 627 -28.65 -1.93 6.76
N ILE A 628 -28.00 -2.31 5.66
CA ILE A 628 -27.67 -3.70 5.36
C ILE A 628 -26.15 -3.86 5.40
N LEU A 629 -25.67 -4.77 6.25
CA LEU A 629 -24.27 -5.05 6.51
C LEU A 629 -23.87 -6.35 5.82
N LEU A 630 -23.04 -6.28 4.77
CA LEU A 630 -22.66 -7.44 3.95
C LEU A 630 -21.22 -7.86 4.26
N THR A 631 -20.97 -9.17 4.42
CA THR A 631 -19.60 -9.70 4.61
C THR A 631 -19.49 -11.17 4.23
N ALA A 632 -18.28 -11.65 3.91
CA ALA A 632 -17.96 -13.07 3.76
C ALA A 632 -17.24 -13.69 4.97
N THR A 633 -16.67 -12.86 5.85
CA THR A 633 -15.56 -13.26 6.72
C THR A 633 -15.79 -12.80 8.16
N LEU A 634 -17.04 -12.83 8.64
CA LEU A 634 -17.36 -12.51 10.04
C LEU A 634 -17.55 -13.79 10.88
N PRO A 635 -16.54 -14.21 11.67
CA PRO A 635 -16.67 -15.33 12.59
C PRO A 635 -17.77 -15.09 13.62
N VAL A 636 -18.48 -16.15 14.02
CA VAL A 636 -19.54 -16.09 15.03
C VAL A 636 -19.06 -15.42 16.33
N ARG A 637 -17.84 -15.74 16.77
CA ARG A 637 -17.22 -15.17 17.98
C ARG A 637 -17.04 -13.65 17.95
N LEU A 638 -16.94 -13.03 16.77
CA LEU A 638 -16.76 -11.58 16.61
C LEU A 638 -18.08 -10.84 16.37
N GLU A 639 -19.19 -11.56 16.18
CA GLU A 639 -20.47 -10.95 15.83
C GLU A 639 -20.99 -10.01 16.93
N ARG A 640 -20.86 -10.39 18.21
CA ARG A 640 -21.27 -9.54 19.33
C ARG A 640 -20.55 -8.20 19.32
N TRP A 641 -19.23 -8.21 19.15
CA TRP A 641 -18.43 -7.00 19.09
C TRP A 641 -18.75 -6.18 17.83
N PHE A 642 -18.88 -6.84 16.68
CA PHE A 642 -19.29 -6.20 15.43
C PHE A 642 -20.61 -5.44 15.56
N ARG A 643 -21.61 -6.06 16.19
CA ARG A 643 -22.92 -5.43 16.44
C ARG A 643 -22.82 -4.19 17.31
N GLN A 644 -21.95 -4.19 18.32
CA GLN A 644 -21.76 -3.04 19.19
C GLN A 644 -21.14 -1.86 18.42
N GLU A 645 -20.07 -2.09 17.67
CA GLU A 645 -19.40 -1.03 16.90
C GLU A 645 -20.30 -0.43 15.81
N MET A 646 -21.18 -1.24 15.24
CA MET A 646 -22.13 -0.83 14.21
C MET A 646 -23.49 -0.38 14.74
N VAL A 647 -23.70 -0.31 16.06
CA VAL A 647 -25.01 0.05 16.64
C VAL A 647 -26.14 -0.86 16.09
N ALA A 648 -25.81 -2.12 15.85
CA ALA A 648 -26.63 -3.14 15.19
C ALA A 648 -27.12 -4.21 16.18
N GLY A 649 -27.41 -3.81 17.42
CA GLY A 649 -27.82 -4.70 18.52
C GLY A 649 -29.05 -5.55 18.18
N ASN A 650 -30.06 -4.94 17.57
CA ASN A 650 -31.32 -5.59 17.18
C ASN A 650 -31.33 -6.09 15.73
N ALA A 651 -30.17 -6.17 15.07
CA ALA A 651 -30.12 -6.55 13.67
C ALA A 651 -30.51 -8.02 13.45
N GLY A 652 -31.35 -8.27 12.46
CA GLY A 652 -31.56 -9.62 11.94
C GLY A 652 -30.28 -10.17 11.31
N VAL A 653 -30.12 -11.49 11.27
CA VAL A 653 -28.95 -12.13 10.63
C VAL A 653 -29.41 -13.17 9.63
N VAL A 654 -28.76 -13.14 8.48
CA VAL A 654 -28.79 -14.23 7.49
C VAL A 654 -27.36 -14.71 7.32
N ARG A 655 -27.11 -15.99 7.61
CA ARG A 655 -25.75 -16.56 7.62
C ARG A 655 -25.76 -17.91 6.92
N ALA A 656 -24.97 -18.03 5.86
CA ALA A 656 -24.66 -19.31 5.20
C ALA A 656 -23.31 -19.86 5.69
N ALA A 657 -23.08 -21.15 5.45
CA ALA A 657 -21.77 -21.76 5.68
C ALA A 657 -20.71 -21.12 4.77
N THR A 658 -19.58 -20.71 5.35
CA THR A 658 -18.46 -20.12 4.60
C THR A 658 -17.46 -21.17 4.11
N VAL A 659 -17.67 -22.44 4.47
CA VAL A 659 -16.85 -23.59 4.05
C VAL A 659 -17.17 -23.93 2.60
N LYS A 660 -16.14 -23.96 1.75
CA LYS A 660 -16.27 -24.38 0.35
C LYS A 660 -16.05 -25.89 0.25
N GLN A 661 -17.12 -26.67 0.07
CA GLN A 661 -17.02 -28.14 0.03
C GLN A 661 -16.21 -28.67 -1.16
N ASN A 662 -16.06 -27.87 -2.22
CA ASN A 662 -15.22 -28.19 -3.38
C ASN A 662 -13.74 -27.80 -3.20
N ILE A 663 -13.32 -27.39 -2.00
CA ILE A 663 -11.93 -27.06 -1.69
C ILE A 663 -11.37 -28.08 -0.69
N ARG A 664 -10.27 -28.74 -1.08
CA ARG A 664 -9.49 -29.61 -0.20
C ARG A 664 -8.30 -28.85 0.34
N TYR A 665 -8.20 -28.75 1.67
CA TYR A 665 -7.00 -28.23 2.32
C TYR A 665 -5.97 -29.36 2.47
N ARG A 666 -4.74 -29.13 1.99
CA ARG A 666 -3.59 -30.03 2.21
C ARG A 666 -2.45 -29.20 2.77
N VAL A 667 -1.80 -29.71 3.81
CA VAL A 667 -0.58 -29.14 4.37
C VAL A 667 0.53 -30.16 4.13
N THR A 668 1.56 -29.78 3.38
CA THR A 668 2.74 -30.62 3.13
C THR A 668 3.98 -29.95 3.72
N THR A 669 4.85 -30.75 4.32
CA THR A 669 6.16 -30.31 4.78
C THR A 669 7.14 -30.48 3.63
N VAL A 670 7.70 -29.37 3.15
CA VAL A 670 8.65 -29.39 2.03
C VAL A 670 10.07 -29.19 2.56
N VAL A 671 10.99 -30.05 2.15
CA VAL A 671 12.43 -29.93 2.47
C VAL A 671 13.05 -28.85 1.58
N ALA A 672 13.86 -27.95 2.15
CA ALA A 672 14.43 -26.82 1.42
C ALA A 672 15.38 -27.29 0.29
N GLY A 673 15.07 -26.95 -0.96
CA GLY A 673 15.88 -27.25 -2.15
C GLY A 673 15.53 -26.36 -3.34
N LYS A 674 16.43 -26.23 -4.32
CA LYS A 674 16.25 -25.34 -5.50
C LYS A 674 15.06 -25.70 -6.39
N THR A 675 14.58 -26.95 -6.38
CA THR A 675 13.47 -27.46 -7.19
C THR A 675 12.20 -27.74 -6.38
N ALA A 676 12.18 -27.42 -5.08
CA ALA A 676 11.14 -27.82 -4.13
C ALA A 676 9.71 -27.32 -4.43
N VAL A 677 9.53 -26.44 -5.42
CA VAL A 677 8.23 -25.90 -5.85
C VAL A 677 7.81 -26.44 -7.22
N GLU A 678 8.74 -26.95 -8.02
CA GLU A 678 8.48 -27.33 -9.42
C GLU A 678 8.03 -28.79 -9.58
N ASP A 679 8.38 -29.69 -8.65
CA ASP A 679 8.22 -31.14 -8.85
C ASP A 679 6.87 -31.74 -8.40
N GLU A 680 5.94 -30.99 -7.79
CA GLU A 680 4.67 -31.55 -7.24
C GLU A 680 3.36 -31.02 -7.84
N VAL A 681 3.40 -30.25 -8.94
CA VAL A 681 2.18 -29.90 -9.68
C VAL A 681 1.96 -30.89 -10.83
N GLY A 682 1.55 -32.10 -10.46
CA GLY A 682 1.04 -33.15 -11.37
C GLY A 682 -0.47 -33.28 -11.30
#